data_AF-A0A2A5RJ44-F1
#
_entry.id   AF-A0A2A5RJ44-F1
#
_cell.length_a   1.000
_cell.length_b   1.000
_cell.length_c   1.000
_cell.angle_alpha   90.00
_cell.angle_beta   90.00
_cell.angle_gamma   90.00
#
_symmetry.space_group_name_H-M   'P 1'
#
loop_
_entity.id
_entity.type
_entity.pdbx_description
1 polymer ?
#
loop_
_entity_poly.entity_id
_entity_poly.type
_entity_poly.pdbx_seq_one_letter_code
_entity_poly.pdbx_strand_id
1 'polypeptide(L)'
;MKKNSKAILIMGLACLISSPLVARNTLADQLTGSSSKLAEVASPQSSASVSSSSTSTSNPTGTTDTTTTQTNPDSTVSGTNNPATSIDQVPTAPSVSTPTTDLTTLEVKDVTLTQNSQFQNALGFISATDSTGANLSIEGVTVTGTVETSKVGTYNLIYTNGTISKSVTVTVKADLSSLNVKNITVTQNSVFKNDFAFVSATDQNGNSLTLANLNVTGTVDTNKIGTYTLTFSNGNVVKTATVTVTADLTSLNVKNVSLMQNSVFKNEAAFISATDVSGNALPLSALNITGTVNSAKVGTYNITFTNGAISKTITVTVTPIPVKEIAVYRMYNPLSGEHFYTQSYNERSVLVGIQWNCEGTGWYAPDSGNAVYRLYNNVTGEHFFTLSAYEKNVLVTRGWKYEGISFYSGGSVKTYRAYNSGIKKHNFTTSLNEQQTIVKYGWKDEGLAWYALKTGDNSGAAIGLKSGWRSVGGVVKYYDASKGKYTKQFSMVYYSQLDSRWSLTTYGGYTMAQTGCGQTSVAMILSGFGKIVTPPTVATYSHTYGSFDRYPEIGSAQSDLTRPATHWGLSYKVMSSANQLASYLSQGYPATVCLDLGNGVRHIVALNGYSNGYTTVYDPYNNMLFSGRRSISQIWSLLSWKYDNVNMGPSAATIFMPI
;
A
#
# COMPACT_ATOMS: atom_id res chain seq x y z
N MET A 1 49.64 -50.47 -13.51
CA MET A 1 50.42 -49.22 -13.31
C MET A 1 49.41 -48.06 -13.38
N LYS A 2 49.34 -47.12 -12.42
CA LYS A 2 50.13 -45.87 -12.31
C LYS A 2 50.19 -45.04 -13.62
N LYS A 3 49.94 -43.72 -13.66
CA LYS A 3 49.32 -42.77 -12.69
C LYS A 3 49.16 -41.37 -13.37
N ASN A 4 48.26 -40.50 -12.86
CA ASN A 4 48.15 -39.03 -13.12
C ASN A 4 47.75 -38.64 -14.58
N SER A 5 47.07 -37.52 -14.91
CA SER A 5 46.63 -36.27 -14.23
C SER A 5 47.61 -35.08 -14.22
N LYS A 6 47.35 -34.08 -15.10
CA LYS A 6 47.72 -32.63 -15.08
C LYS A 6 47.31 -32.03 -16.44
N ALA A 7 47.18 -30.71 -16.66
CA ALA A 7 46.69 -29.57 -15.87
C ALA A 7 46.70 -28.34 -16.81
N ILE A 8 45.74 -27.42 -16.69
CA ILE A 8 45.79 -26.13 -17.39
C ILE A 8 45.71 -24.99 -16.37
N LEU A 9 46.53 -23.96 -16.61
CA LEU A 9 46.80 -22.82 -15.74
C LEU A 9 46.37 -21.55 -16.48
N ILE A 10 45.73 -20.60 -15.78
CA ILE A 10 45.49 -19.25 -16.29
C ILE A 10 45.99 -18.23 -15.26
N MET A 11 46.89 -17.35 -15.72
CA MET A 11 47.30 -16.13 -15.02
C MET A 11 46.19 -15.07 -15.17
N GLY A 12 45.98 -14.10 -14.28
CA GLY A 12 46.81 -13.64 -13.16
C GLY A 12 47.17 -12.17 -13.36
N LEU A 13 46.91 -11.33 -12.36
CA LEU A 13 47.31 -9.91 -12.37
C LEU A 13 47.50 -9.39 -10.95
N ALA A 14 48.58 -8.64 -10.71
CA ALA A 14 48.84 -7.95 -9.44
C ALA A 14 49.64 -6.66 -9.71
N CYS A 15 49.24 -5.54 -9.10
CA CYS A 15 49.97 -4.27 -9.19
C CYS A 15 49.91 -3.47 -7.86
N LEU A 16 50.76 -3.91 -6.94
CA LEU A 16 51.64 -3.13 -6.05
C LEU A 16 51.32 -1.66 -5.63
N ILE A 17 51.33 -1.46 -4.30
CA ILE A 17 51.69 -0.29 -3.46
C ILE A 17 51.07 1.12 -3.66
N SER A 18 50.42 1.62 -2.61
CA SER A 18 51.03 2.62 -1.68
C SER A 18 50.16 2.83 -0.41
N SER A 19 50.69 3.54 0.59
CA SER A 19 50.25 3.52 2.00
C SER A 19 49.44 4.79 2.42
N PRO A 20 48.96 4.95 3.68
CA PRO A 20 47.63 5.50 3.95
C PRO A 20 47.56 7.03 4.15
N LEU A 21 46.35 7.59 3.95
CA LEU A 21 46.02 8.95 4.37
C LEU A 21 44.91 9.01 5.42
N VAL A 22 45.10 9.92 6.38
CA VAL A 22 44.31 10.13 7.61
C VAL A 22 42.82 10.38 7.35
N ALA A 23 41.94 9.67 8.06
CA ALA A 23 40.52 9.99 8.12
C ALA A 23 40.28 11.26 8.98
N ARG A 24 39.68 12.30 8.40
CA ARG A 24 39.15 13.45 9.15
C ARG A 24 37.68 13.21 9.48
N ASN A 25 37.42 12.97 10.76
CA ASN A 25 36.08 12.96 11.34
C ASN A 25 35.97 14.15 12.32
N THR A 26 35.13 15.14 12.00
CA THR A 26 34.27 15.85 12.98
C THR A 26 33.34 16.82 12.26
N LEU A 27 32.04 16.68 12.52
CA LEU A 27 31.11 17.81 12.52
C LEU A 27 31.29 18.59 13.83
N ALA A 28 31.09 19.90 13.80
CA ALA A 28 31.03 20.75 15.00
C ALA A 28 30.05 21.91 14.79
N ASP A 29 29.42 22.35 15.88
CA ASP A 29 28.22 23.18 15.91
C ASP A 29 28.35 24.58 15.28
N GLN A 30 27.24 25.05 14.70
CA GLN A 30 26.84 26.47 14.74
C GLN A 30 25.35 26.58 15.05
N LEU A 31 25.05 26.98 16.29
CA LEU A 31 23.71 27.30 16.80
C LEU A 31 23.63 28.81 17.05
N THR A 32 23.06 29.60 16.12
CA THR A 32 22.75 31.03 16.36
C THR A 32 21.68 31.59 15.41
N GLY A 33 20.56 32.05 15.97
CA GLY A 33 19.63 33.01 15.35
C GLY A 33 18.75 32.49 14.20
N SER A 34 17.63 33.15 13.86
CA SER A 34 16.88 34.17 14.62
C SER A 34 15.40 34.19 14.20
N SER A 35 14.60 34.99 14.91
CA SER A 35 13.14 35.03 14.89
C SER A 35 12.45 35.55 13.61
N SER A 36 11.33 34.92 13.25
CA SER A 36 10.10 35.59 12.77
C SER A 36 8.88 34.76 13.18
N LYS A 37 8.23 35.12 14.30
CA LYS A 37 6.97 35.87 14.37
C LYS A 37 5.76 35.20 13.70
N LEU A 38 4.89 34.65 14.55
CA LEU A 38 3.47 34.42 14.28
C LEU A 38 2.75 35.74 13.99
N ALA A 39 1.76 35.70 13.09
CA ALA A 39 0.71 36.70 12.95
C ALA A 39 -0.57 36.03 12.42
N GLU A 40 -1.46 35.66 13.33
CA GLU A 40 -2.86 35.33 13.06
C GLU A 40 -3.69 36.63 13.19
N VAL A 41 -4.79 36.76 12.44
CA VAL A 41 -6.07 37.46 12.78
C VAL A 41 -6.85 37.90 11.53
N ALA A 42 -8.10 37.43 11.45
CA ALA A 42 -9.34 37.98 10.88
C ALA A 42 -9.41 38.73 9.52
N SER A 43 -10.45 38.36 8.75
CA SER A 43 -11.13 39.22 7.78
C SER A 43 -11.90 40.38 8.44
N PRO A 44 -12.29 41.42 7.69
CA PRO A 44 -13.73 41.66 7.54
C PRO A 44 -14.20 41.94 6.09
N GLN A 45 -15.51 42.16 5.90
CA GLN A 45 -16.19 42.34 4.61
C GLN A 45 -16.45 43.81 4.19
N SER A 46 -16.94 43.99 2.96
CA SER A 46 -17.62 45.19 2.38
C SER A 46 -16.73 46.40 2.07
N SER A 47 -17.08 47.32 1.15
CA SER A 47 -18.28 47.55 0.31
C SER A 47 -17.94 47.55 -1.20
N ALA A 48 -18.77 47.27 -2.20
CA ALA A 48 -20.23 47.33 -2.45
C ALA A 48 -20.74 48.61 -3.18
N SER A 49 -21.04 48.46 -4.48
CA SER A 49 -22.03 49.21 -5.30
C SER A 49 -22.44 48.30 -6.48
N VAL A 50 -23.71 47.87 -6.64
CA VAL A 50 -24.88 48.58 -7.25
C VAL A 50 -24.69 48.76 -8.77
N SER A 51 -25.59 48.35 -9.69
CA SER A 51 -27.05 48.07 -9.70
C SER A 51 -27.41 47.05 -10.83
N SER A 52 -28.59 46.40 -10.96
CA SER A 52 -29.84 46.29 -10.14
C SER A 52 -30.74 45.15 -10.69
N SER A 53 -31.71 44.68 -9.88
CA SER A 53 -33.03 44.06 -10.24
C SER A 53 -33.10 42.98 -11.36
N SER A 54 -33.41 41.70 -11.12
CA SER A 54 -34.66 41.10 -10.54
C SER A 54 -35.90 41.22 -11.45
N THR A 55 -36.82 40.26 -11.58
CA THR A 55 -37.05 38.98 -10.85
C THR A 55 -37.75 37.93 -11.75
N SER A 56 -37.92 36.69 -11.25
CA SER A 56 -38.56 35.54 -11.92
C SER A 56 -40.07 35.35 -11.64
N THR A 57 -40.82 34.87 -12.64
CA THR A 57 -42.01 33.96 -12.56
C THR A 57 -42.32 33.45 -13.98
N SER A 58 -42.23 32.18 -14.37
CA SER A 58 -43.02 30.98 -14.00
C SER A 58 -44.46 30.90 -14.61
N ASN A 59 -44.57 30.27 -15.80
CA ASN A 59 -45.44 29.12 -16.20
C ASN A 59 -46.85 28.90 -15.56
N PRO A 60 -47.75 28.07 -16.17
CA PRO A 60 -48.10 27.86 -17.60
C PRO A 60 -49.62 27.67 -17.90
N THR A 61 -50.00 27.64 -19.19
CA THR A 61 -51.10 26.84 -19.80
C THR A 61 -50.89 26.87 -21.34
N GLY A 62 -51.28 25.92 -22.19
CA GLY A 62 -52.27 24.84 -22.12
C GLY A 62 -53.51 25.21 -22.98
N THR A 63 -54.08 24.38 -23.88
CA THR A 63 -53.93 22.94 -24.18
C THR A 63 -54.53 22.60 -25.58
N THR A 64 -54.14 21.46 -26.20
CA THR A 64 -54.95 20.55 -27.10
C THR A 64 -55.66 21.11 -28.37
N ASP A 65 -55.77 20.46 -29.54
CA ASP A 65 -55.17 19.23 -30.14
C ASP A 65 -55.32 19.33 -31.71
N THR A 66 -55.48 18.36 -32.64
CA THR A 66 -55.85 16.92 -32.65
C THR A 66 -55.36 16.20 -33.94
N THR A 67 -55.63 14.89 -34.03
CA THR A 67 -55.49 13.89 -35.14
C THR A 67 -56.53 14.02 -36.30
N THR A 68 -56.54 13.34 -37.47
CA THR A 68 -55.56 12.59 -38.34
C THR A 68 -56.16 12.22 -39.73
N THR A 69 -55.30 12.04 -40.76
CA THR A 69 -55.35 11.06 -41.90
C THR A 69 -56.58 10.85 -42.83
N GLN A 70 -56.30 10.88 -44.16
CA GLN A 70 -56.93 10.10 -45.27
C GLN A 70 -58.43 10.37 -45.58
N THR A 71 -59.06 9.94 -46.70
CA THR A 71 -58.71 9.09 -47.87
C THR A 71 -59.09 9.75 -49.23
N ASN A 72 -58.69 9.15 -50.34
CA ASN A 72 -59.21 9.35 -51.71
C ASN A 72 -59.99 8.08 -52.15
N PRO A 73 -61.16 8.16 -52.82
CA PRO A 73 -61.28 7.80 -54.26
C PRO A 73 -62.39 8.61 -55.02
N ASP A 74 -62.28 9.00 -56.30
CA ASP A 74 -62.24 8.28 -57.60
C ASP A 74 -63.61 8.14 -58.35
N SER A 75 -63.54 8.01 -59.68
CA SER A 75 -64.57 7.54 -60.66
C SER A 75 -65.58 8.53 -61.32
N THR A 76 -65.11 9.17 -62.40
CA THR A 76 -65.62 9.10 -63.81
C THR A 76 -67.05 9.53 -64.26
N VAL A 77 -67.05 10.42 -65.28
CA VAL A 77 -67.68 10.30 -66.64
C VAL A 77 -69.07 10.92 -66.98
N SER A 78 -69.07 11.66 -68.10
CA SER A 78 -70.15 12.04 -69.07
C SER A 78 -71.36 12.91 -68.64
N GLY A 79 -71.81 13.76 -69.59
CA GLY A 79 -73.15 14.36 -69.56
C GLY A 79 -73.28 15.74 -70.22
N THR A 80 -73.39 15.80 -71.56
CA THR A 80 -73.69 17.04 -72.31
C THR A 80 -75.05 17.65 -71.96
N ASN A 81 -75.18 18.99 -71.98
CA ASN A 81 -76.11 19.71 -72.89
C ASN A 81 -76.10 21.25 -72.69
N ASN A 82 -76.43 21.96 -73.78
CA ASN A 82 -76.79 23.39 -73.86
C ASN A 82 -78.19 23.46 -74.52
N PRO A 83 -79.05 24.46 -74.24
CA PRO A 83 -79.33 25.46 -75.30
C PRO A 83 -79.84 26.87 -74.84
N ALA A 84 -80.02 27.75 -75.84
CA ALA A 84 -80.82 28.99 -75.90
C ALA A 84 -80.27 30.24 -75.16
N THR A 85 -79.90 31.38 -75.80
CA THR A 85 -80.60 32.31 -76.72
C THR A 85 -81.79 33.04 -76.07
N SER A 86 -81.88 34.38 -76.01
CA SER A 86 -82.17 35.33 -77.13
C SER A 86 -82.31 36.76 -76.55
N ILE A 87 -82.29 37.91 -77.25
CA ILE A 87 -81.85 38.41 -78.59
C ILE A 87 -81.74 39.96 -78.50
N ASP A 88 -81.00 40.65 -79.40
CA ASP A 88 -81.55 41.68 -80.33
C ASP A 88 -80.46 42.40 -81.19
N GLN A 89 -80.87 43.04 -82.29
CA GLN A 89 -80.06 43.86 -83.22
C GLN A 89 -80.58 45.33 -83.25
N VAL A 90 -79.92 46.34 -83.86
CA VAL A 90 -80.04 46.84 -85.27
C VAL A 90 -79.61 48.35 -85.22
N PRO A 91 -78.92 49.02 -86.20
CA PRO A 91 -77.90 48.63 -87.20
C PRO A 91 -76.76 49.71 -87.41
N THR A 92 -76.15 49.73 -88.61
CA THR A 92 -75.53 50.87 -89.35
C THR A 92 -74.12 51.44 -89.06
N ALA A 93 -73.17 50.99 -89.89
CA ALA A 93 -72.32 51.82 -90.80
C ALA A 93 -71.17 52.70 -90.20
N PRO A 94 -70.15 53.14 -90.99
CA PRO A 94 -68.79 52.66 -90.67
C PRO A 94 -67.65 53.70 -90.62
N SER A 95 -66.52 53.23 -90.08
CA SER A 95 -65.13 53.74 -90.23
C SER A 95 -64.73 55.04 -89.52
N VAL A 96 -63.73 54.94 -88.62
CA VAL A 96 -62.32 55.34 -88.84
C VAL A 96 -61.47 54.72 -87.72
N SER A 97 -60.26 54.23 -88.05
CA SER A 97 -59.37 53.56 -87.09
C SER A 97 -58.30 54.51 -86.52
N THR A 98 -58.28 54.68 -85.20
CA THR A 98 -57.15 55.29 -84.47
C THR A 98 -56.23 54.19 -83.89
N PRO A 99 -54.93 54.45 -83.73
CA PRO A 99 -54.01 53.49 -83.10
C PRO A 99 -54.24 53.46 -81.58
N THR A 100 -54.59 52.30 -81.05
CA THR A 100 -54.56 52.04 -79.60
C THR A 100 -53.13 51.99 -79.10
N THR A 101 -52.81 52.76 -78.05
CA THR A 101 -51.52 52.69 -77.36
C THR A 101 -51.42 51.41 -76.55
N ASP A 102 -50.40 50.59 -76.84
CA ASP A 102 -50.07 49.39 -76.08
C ASP A 102 -49.59 49.76 -74.67
N LEU A 103 -50.28 49.24 -73.64
CA LEU A 103 -49.95 49.46 -72.22
C LEU A 103 -49.25 48.25 -71.56
N THR A 104 -48.70 47.34 -72.35
CA THR A 104 -47.95 46.18 -71.86
C THR A 104 -46.75 46.62 -71.02
N THR A 105 -46.57 46.04 -69.82
CA THR A 105 -45.39 46.26 -68.96
C THR A 105 -44.85 44.95 -68.41
N LEU A 106 -43.60 44.98 -67.94
CA LEU A 106 -42.95 43.88 -67.23
C LEU A 106 -41.89 44.45 -66.29
N GLU A 107 -41.96 44.11 -65.00
CA GLU A 107 -40.92 44.40 -64.00
C GLU A 107 -40.46 43.12 -63.31
N VAL A 108 -39.15 43.03 -63.14
CA VAL A 108 -38.42 41.86 -62.64
C VAL A 108 -37.19 42.31 -61.86
N LYS A 109 -36.63 41.41 -61.06
CA LYS A 109 -35.44 41.63 -60.22
C LYS A 109 -34.52 40.42 -60.23
N ASP A 110 -33.23 40.67 -60.05
CA ASP A 110 -32.24 39.64 -59.77
C ASP A 110 -32.52 38.93 -58.44
N VAL A 111 -32.12 37.67 -58.35
CA VAL A 111 -32.37 36.80 -57.18
C VAL A 111 -31.04 36.23 -56.69
N THR A 112 -30.77 36.30 -55.39
CA THR A 112 -29.66 35.56 -54.77
C THR A 112 -30.22 34.40 -53.94
N LEU A 113 -29.66 33.20 -54.12
CA LEU A 113 -29.98 32.00 -53.36
C LEU A 113 -28.70 31.38 -52.77
N THR A 114 -28.86 30.62 -51.69
CA THR A 114 -27.85 29.64 -51.25
C THR A 114 -28.01 28.35 -52.04
N GLN A 115 -26.92 27.62 -52.27
CA GLN A 115 -26.92 26.29 -52.86
C GLN A 115 -27.95 25.35 -52.19
N ASN A 116 -28.62 24.54 -53.00
CA ASN A 116 -29.73 23.64 -52.65
C ASN A 116 -31.02 24.32 -52.15
N SER A 117 -31.13 25.66 -52.21
CA SER A 117 -32.41 26.35 -51.99
C SER A 117 -33.46 25.93 -53.01
N GLN A 118 -34.74 25.98 -52.62
CA GLN A 118 -35.85 25.88 -53.56
C GLN A 118 -35.93 27.17 -54.40
N PHE A 119 -36.07 27.03 -55.73
CA PHE A 119 -36.30 28.14 -56.64
C PHE A 119 -37.73 28.08 -57.20
N GLN A 120 -38.34 29.24 -57.41
CA GLN A 120 -39.67 29.42 -57.99
C GLN A 120 -39.66 30.65 -58.90
N ASN A 121 -40.31 30.60 -60.06
CA ASN A 121 -40.32 31.71 -61.03
C ASN A 121 -40.90 33.01 -60.46
N ALA A 122 -41.78 32.93 -59.44
CA ALA A 122 -42.30 34.10 -58.74
C ALA A 122 -41.22 34.92 -58.00
N LEU A 123 -40.03 34.34 -57.70
CA LEU A 123 -38.98 35.02 -56.95
C LEU A 123 -38.33 36.19 -57.73
N GLY A 124 -38.23 36.06 -59.06
CA GLY A 124 -37.66 37.11 -59.93
C GLY A 124 -38.69 38.10 -60.45
N PHE A 125 -39.98 37.86 -60.24
CA PHE A 125 -41.08 38.70 -60.72
C PHE A 125 -41.36 39.87 -59.77
N ILE A 126 -41.83 40.99 -60.33
CA ILE A 126 -42.40 42.13 -59.58
C ILE A 126 -43.84 42.36 -60.04
N SER A 127 -44.03 42.65 -61.33
CA SER A 127 -45.32 43.02 -61.92
C SER A 127 -45.30 42.88 -63.44
N ALA A 128 -46.49 42.85 -64.05
CA ALA A 128 -46.68 42.96 -65.49
C ALA A 128 -48.10 43.45 -65.78
N THR A 129 -48.31 44.08 -66.93
CA THR A 129 -49.64 44.42 -67.46
C THR A 129 -49.80 43.93 -68.89
N ASP A 130 -51.02 43.60 -69.30
CA ASP A 130 -51.36 43.36 -70.71
C ASP A 130 -51.45 44.66 -71.52
N SER A 131 -51.74 44.54 -72.81
CA SER A 131 -51.85 45.68 -73.74
C SER A 131 -53.04 46.60 -73.47
N THR A 132 -53.98 46.22 -72.60
CA THR A 132 -55.07 47.06 -72.10
C THR A 132 -54.73 47.77 -70.79
N GLY A 133 -53.62 47.39 -70.14
CA GLY A 133 -53.19 47.89 -68.84
C GLY A 133 -53.67 47.06 -67.65
N ALA A 134 -54.27 45.87 -67.87
CA ALA A 134 -54.70 45.00 -66.78
C ALA A 134 -53.52 44.18 -66.21
N ASN A 135 -53.46 44.03 -64.89
CA ASN A 135 -52.36 43.33 -64.20
C ASN A 135 -52.33 41.84 -64.52
N LEU A 136 -51.14 41.30 -64.82
CA LEU A 136 -50.88 39.89 -65.05
C LEU A 136 -50.18 39.23 -63.84
N SER A 137 -50.50 37.96 -63.59
CA SER A 137 -49.74 37.10 -62.68
C SER A 137 -48.49 36.54 -63.39
N ILE A 138 -47.59 35.90 -62.62
CA ILE A 138 -46.44 35.16 -63.16
C ILE A 138 -46.85 34.03 -64.13
N GLU A 139 -48.08 33.52 -64.04
CA GLU A 139 -48.60 32.49 -64.96
C GLU A 139 -48.95 33.07 -66.34
N GLY A 140 -49.20 34.38 -66.42
CA GLY A 140 -49.37 35.13 -67.68
C GLY A 140 -48.05 35.58 -68.32
N VAL A 141 -46.89 35.27 -67.71
CA VAL A 141 -45.56 35.67 -68.18
C VAL A 141 -44.76 34.43 -68.55
N THR A 142 -44.22 34.40 -69.78
CA THR A 142 -43.43 33.27 -70.24
C THR A 142 -42.01 33.37 -69.66
N VAL A 143 -41.62 32.43 -68.81
CA VAL A 143 -40.26 32.36 -68.24
C VAL A 143 -39.47 31.25 -68.92
N THR A 144 -38.30 31.58 -69.45
CA THR A 144 -37.40 30.64 -70.14
C THR A 144 -36.00 30.66 -69.55
N GLY A 145 -35.27 29.53 -69.70
CA GLY A 145 -34.03 29.24 -68.99
C GLY A 145 -34.25 28.27 -67.83
N THR A 146 -33.17 27.88 -67.14
CA THR A 146 -33.20 26.94 -66.01
C THR A 146 -32.24 27.40 -64.90
N VAL A 147 -32.57 27.03 -63.65
CA VAL A 147 -31.71 27.27 -62.47
C VAL A 147 -31.41 25.94 -61.79
N GLU A 148 -30.16 25.50 -61.83
CA GLU A 148 -29.72 24.31 -61.10
C GLU A 148 -29.20 24.70 -59.71
N THR A 149 -30.10 24.89 -58.73
CA THR A 149 -29.69 25.39 -57.39
C THR A 149 -28.71 24.48 -56.64
N SER A 150 -28.53 23.22 -57.07
CA SER A 150 -27.51 22.31 -56.55
C SER A 150 -26.06 22.66 -56.97
N LYS A 151 -25.86 23.58 -57.91
CA LYS A 151 -24.54 24.06 -58.35
C LYS A 151 -24.39 25.56 -58.05
N VAL A 152 -23.18 25.95 -57.68
CA VAL A 152 -22.80 27.36 -57.44
C VAL A 152 -22.54 28.02 -58.77
N GLY A 153 -23.11 29.20 -59.02
CA GLY A 153 -22.99 29.90 -60.29
C GLY A 153 -24.07 30.95 -60.53
N THR A 154 -24.09 31.47 -61.75
CA THR A 154 -25.03 32.52 -62.18
C THR A 154 -25.87 32.00 -63.35
N TYR A 155 -27.19 32.06 -63.19
CA TYR A 155 -28.17 31.53 -64.13
C TYR A 155 -29.02 32.68 -64.67
N ASN A 156 -29.11 32.83 -65.99
CA ASN A 156 -29.92 33.87 -66.61
C ASN A 156 -31.27 33.28 -67.03
N LEU A 157 -32.35 33.91 -66.58
CA LEU A 157 -33.72 33.62 -67.00
C LEU A 157 -34.25 34.78 -67.84
N ILE A 158 -35.07 34.50 -68.85
CA ILE A 158 -35.75 35.52 -69.64
C ILE A 158 -37.24 35.44 -69.36
N TYR A 159 -37.78 36.53 -68.83
CA TYR A 159 -39.21 36.73 -68.60
C TYR A 159 -39.74 37.53 -69.78
N THR A 160 -40.80 37.06 -70.41
CA THR A 160 -41.40 37.65 -71.61
C THR A 160 -42.90 37.86 -71.42
N ASN A 161 -43.35 39.10 -71.62
CA ASN A 161 -44.75 39.49 -71.68
C ASN A 161 -45.00 40.26 -72.98
N GLY A 162 -45.85 39.73 -73.87
CA GLY A 162 -46.05 40.27 -75.21
C GLY A 162 -44.73 40.40 -75.98
N THR A 163 -44.39 41.62 -76.37
CA THR A 163 -43.13 41.97 -77.05
C THR A 163 -41.98 42.32 -76.09
N ILE A 164 -42.25 42.43 -74.78
CA ILE A 164 -41.29 42.88 -73.78
C ILE A 164 -40.62 41.69 -73.11
N SER A 165 -39.32 41.52 -73.36
CA SER A 165 -38.46 40.56 -72.65
C SER A 165 -37.51 41.28 -71.69
N LYS A 166 -37.39 40.79 -70.46
CA LYS A 166 -36.36 41.22 -69.49
C LYS A 166 -35.59 40.01 -68.98
N SER A 167 -34.26 40.17 -68.85
CA SER A 167 -33.39 39.15 -68.24
C SER A 167 -33.37 39.32 -66.73
N VAL A 168 -33.33 38.20 -66.01
CA VAL A 168 -33.15 38.10 -64.57
C VAL A 168 -31.92 37.25 -64.28
N THR A 169 -31.05 37.76 -63.42
CA THR A 169 -29.84 37.08 -62.96
C THR A 169 -30.13 36.36 -61.64
N VAL A 170 -30.10 35.03 -61.65
CA VAL A 170 -30.22 34.20 -60.45
C VAL A 170 -28.82 33.74 -60.03
N THR A 171 -28.30 34.31 -58.94
CA THR A 171 -26.99 33.97 -58.39
C THR A 171 -27.12 32.94 -57.27
N VAL A 172 -26.63 31.73 -57.50
CA VAL A 172 -26.56 30.67 -56.48
C VAL A 172 -25.17 30.72 -55.84
N LYS A 173 -25.11 31.13 -54.57
CA LYS A 173 -23.90 31.16 -53.74
C LYS A 173 -23.64 29.81 -53.08
N ALA A 174 -22.39 29.50 -52.78
CA ALA A 174 -22.02 28.32 -52.01
C ALA A 174 -22.67 28.35 -50.62
N ASP A 175 -23.11 27.18 -50.13
CA ASP A 175 -23.47 27.00 -48.74
C ASP A 175 -22.18 26.94 -47.89
N LEU A 176 -22.03 27.89 -46.96
CA LEU A 176 -20.88 27.96 -46.04
C LEU A 176 -21.17 27.32 -44.67
N SER A 177 -22.27 26.58 -44.54
CA SER A 177 -22.64 25.87 -43.32
C SER A 177 -21.58 24.85 -42.92
N SER A 178 -21.06 24.96 -41.70
CA SER A 178 -20.09 24.00 -41.17
C SER A 178 -20.43 23.57 -39.75
N LEU A 179 -19.88 22.42 -39.35
CA LEU A 179 -19.99 21.89 -38.00
C LEU A 179 -18.75 21.06 -37.72
N ASN A 180 -18.11 21.28 -36.58
CA ASN A 180 -16.92 20.58 -36.13
C ASN A 180 -17.06 20.27 -34.64
N VAL A 181 -16.80 19.00 -34.32
CA VAL A 181 -16.91 18.39 -33.00
C VAL A 181 -15.73 17.47 -32.79
N LYS A 182 -15.42 17.15 -31.53
CA LYS A 182 -14.28 16.29 -31.15
C LYS A 182 -14.74 15.23 -30.16
N ASN A 183 -14.12 14.05 -30.26
CA ASN A 183 -14.32 12.98 -29.29
C ASN A 183 -13.68 13.35 -27.95
N ILE A 184 -14.28 12.88 -26.85
CA ILE A 184 -13.88 13.18 -25.48
C ILE A 184 -13.73 11.88 -24.69
N THR A 185 -12.74 11.82 -23.80
CA THR A 185 -12.65 10.79 -22.76
C THR A 185 -12.81 11.47 -21.40
N VAL A 186 -13.64 10.90 -20.52
CA VAL A 186 -13.81 11.33 -19.13
C VAL A 186 -13.78 10.12 -18.18
N THR A 187 -13.42 10.34 -16.93
CA THR A 187 -13.49 9.30 -15.88
C THR A 187 -14.89 9.18 -15.29
N GLN A 188 -15.17 8.02 -14.69
CA GLN A 188 -16.43 7.73 -14.03
C GLN A 188 -16.73 8.73 -12.91
N ASN A 189 -18.01 9.07 -12.72
CA ASN A 189 -18.53 10.03 -11.74
C ASN A 189 -18.05 11.49 -11.93
N SER A 190 -17.34 11.80 -13.03
CA SER A 190 -16.94 13.18 -13.35
C SER A 190 -18.11 14.04 -13.84
N VAL A 191 -17.96 15.36 -13.77
CA VAL A 191 -18.94 16.31 -14.32
C VAL A 191 -18.66 16.50 -15.81
N PHE A 192 -19.63 16.12 -16.65
CA PHE A 192 -19.57 16.31 -18.11
C PHE A 192 -20.56 17.39 -18.58
N LYS A 193 -20.22 18.06 -19.68
CA LYS A 193 -21.07 19.03 -20.39
C LYS A 193 -20.89 18.91 -21.90
N ASN A 194 -21.95 19.17 -22.67
CA ASN A 194 -21.94 19.02 -24.14
C ASN A 194 -21.04 20.04 -24.86
N ASP A 195 -20.75 21.19 -24.23
CA ASP A 195 -19.80 22.20 -24.73
C ASP A 195 -18.36 21.65 -24.84
N PHE A 196 -17.99 20.66 -24.03
CA PHE A 196 -16.67 20.02 -24.09
C PHE A 196 -16.40 19.36 -25.45
N ALA A 197 -17.41 18.81 -26.13
CA ALA A 197 -17.28 18.11 -27.40
C ALA A 197 -17.43 19.01 -28.64
N PHE A 198 -17.88 20.25 -28.47
CA PHE A 198 -17.99 21.23 -29.56
C PHE A 198 -16.62 21.82 -29.92
N VAL A 199 -16.46 22.26 -31.18
CA VAL A 199 -15.25 22.94 -31.67
C VAL A 199 -15.60 24.22 -32.43
N SER A 200 -16.43 24.13 -33.47
CA SER A 200 -16.91 25.28 -34.23
C SER A 200 -18.11 24.92 -35.11
N ALA A 201 -18.88 25.92 -35.52
CA ALA A 201 -19.90 25.81 -36.56
C ALA A 201 -20.07 27.16 -37.27
N THR A 202 -20.62 27.15 -38.49
CA THR A 202 -20.97 28.37 -39.24
C THR A 202 -22.35 28.24 -39.87
N ASP A 203 -23.06 29.34 -40.04
CA ASP A 203 -24.30 29.40 -40.82
C ASP A 203 -24.02 29.32 -42.34
N GLN A 204 -25.08 29.30 -43.14
CA GLN A 204 -25.02 29.29 -44.61
C GLN A 204 -24.25 30.47 -45.23
N ASN A 205 -24.08 31.57 -44.49
CA ASN A 205 -23.35 32.77 -44.92
C ASN A 205 -21.89 32.79 -44.43
N GLY A 206 -21.48 31.83 -43.60
CA GLY A 206 -20.16 31.77 -42.97
C GLY A 206 -20.07 32.44 -41.58
N ASN A 207 -21.16 32.93 -41.01
CA ASN A 207 -21.19 33.53 -39.67
C ASN A 207 -20.97 32.44 -38.61
N SER A 208 -20.11 32.69 -37.61
CA SER A 208 -19.83 31.73 -36.54
C SER A 208 -21.05 31.47 -35.65
N LEU A 209 -21.31 30.20 -35.32
CA LEU A 209 -22.41 29.73 -34.49
C LEU A 209 -21.92 29.22 -33.13
N THR A 210 -22.73 29.41 -32.10
CA THR A 210 -22.51 28.87 -30.74
C THR A 210 -23.29 27.57 -30.54
N LEU A 211 -23.00 26.85 -29.45
CA LEU A 211 -23.75 25.65 -29.08
C LEU A 211 -25.26 25.90 -28.91
N ALA A 212 -25.66 27.10 -28.48
CA ALA A 212 -27.06 27.47 -28.32
C ALA A 212 -27.81 27.65 -29.67
N ASN A 213 -27.09 27.69 -30.79
CA ASN A 213 -27.66 27.73 -32.14
C ASN A 213 -27.79 26.33 -32.77
N LEU A 214 -27.34 25.28 -32.08
CA LEU A 214 -27.30 23.91 -32.58
C LEU A 214 -28.32 23.03 -31.87
N ASN A 215 -28.96 22.14 -32.61
CA ASN A 215 -29.72 21.05 -32.01
C ASN A 215 -28.76 19.91 -31.63
N VAL A 216 -28.69 19.58 -30.34
CA VAL A 216 -27.78 18.58 -29.77
C VAL A 216 -28.60 17.50 -29.08
N THR A 217 -28.44 16.25 -29.52
CA THR A 217 -29.18 15.09 -28.99
C THR A 217 -28.23 13.99 -28.51
N GLY A 218 -28.75 13.08 -27.69
CA GLY A 218 -27.97 12.11 -26.93
C GLY A 218 -27.69 12.58 -25.49
N THR A 219 -27.32 11.63 -24.64
CA THR A 219 -27.05 11.85 -23.20
C THR A 219 -25.79 11.08 -22.78
N VAL A 220 -25.09 11.58 -21.76
CA VAL A 220 -23.90 10.95 -21.18
C VAL A 220 -24.15 10.71 -19.70
N ASP A 221 -24.12 9.45 -19.28
CA ASP A 221 -24.21 9.07 -17.87
C ASP A 221 -22.82 8.71 -17.35
N THR A 222 -22.12 9.70 -16.77
CA THR A 222 -20.75 9.49 -16.27
C THR A 222 -20.67 8.51 -15.09
N ASN A 223 -21.79 8.13 -14.47
CA ASN A 223 -21.80 7.10 -13.41
C ASN A 223 -21.64 5.68 -13.98
N LYS A 224 -21.82 5.49 -15.30
CA LYS A 224 -21.68 4.21 -16.00
C LYS A 224 -20.54 4.26 -17.02
N ILE A 225 -19.59 3.34 -16.89
CA ILE A 225 -18.53 3.14 -17.89
C ILE A 225 -19.12 2.71 -19.24
N GLY A 226 -18.51 3.16 -20.34
CA GLY A 226 -18.96 2.84 -21.69
C GLY A 226 -18.78 4.00 -22.67
N THR A 227 -19.41 3.87 -23.83
CA THR A 227 -19.27 4.81 -24.95
C THR A 227 -20.63 5.43 -25.28
N TYR A 228 -20.70 6.75 -25.27
CA TYR A 228 -21.89 7.54 -25.53
C TYR A 228 -21.72 8.34 -26.82
N THR A 229 -22.81 8.55 -27.55
CA THR A 229 -22.82 9.34 -28.79
C THR A 229 -23.64 10.60 -28.57
N LEU A 230 -23.01 11.76 -28.78
CA LEU A 230 -23.70 13.04 -28.92
C LEU A 230 -23.83 13.37 -30.41
N THR A 231 -25.02 13.71 -30.86
CA THR A 231 -25.30 14.13 -32.24
C THR A 231 -25.54 15.63 -32.25
N PHE A 232 -24.73 16.36 -33.01
CA PHE A 232 -24.84 17.79 -33.22
C PHE A 232 -25.39 18.02 -34.63
N SER A 233 -26.31 18.98 -34.77
CA SER A 233 -26.95 19.29 -36.05
C SER A 233 -27.05 20.80 -36.28
N ASN A 234 -26.61 21.23 -37.46
CA ASN A 234 -26.64 22.59 -37.97
C ASN A 234 -27.37 22.57 -39.32
N GLY A 235 -28.70 22.71 -39.29
CA GLY A 235 -29.54 22.41 -40.46
C GLY A 235 -29.29 20.99 -40.97
N ASN A 236 -28.90 20.87 -42.24
CA ASN A 236 -28.58 19.59 -42.88
C ASN A 236 -27.19 19.04 -42.50
N VAL A 237 -26.31 19.85 -41.89
CA VAL A 237 -24.95 19.42 -41.51
C VAL A 237 -25.00 18.73 -40.14
N VAL A 238 -24.87 17.41 -40.13
CA VAL A 238 -24.89 16.57 -38.92
C VAL A 238 -23.51 15.97 -38.67
N LYS A 239 -23.03 16.01 -37.42
CA LYS A 239 -21.84 15.27 -36.97
C LYS A 239 -22.06 14.68 -35.58
N THR A 240 -21.46 13.52 -35.35
CA THR A 240 -21.43 12.85 -34.05
C THR A 240 -20.10 13.09 -33.34
N ALA A 241 -20.15 13.17 -32.01
CA ALA A 241 -18.98 13.10 -31.13
C ALA A 241 -19.13 11.92 -30.18
N THR A 242 -18.05 11.14 -30.07
CA THR A 242 -17.97 10.00 -29.15
C THR A 242 -17.45 10.46 -27.80
N VAL A 243 -18.19 10.16 -26.73
CA VAL A 243 -17.78 10.42 -25.34
C VAL A 243 -17.55 9.08 -24.63
N THR A 244 -16.29 8.79 -24.31
CA THR A 244 -15.88 7.55 -23.64
C THR A 244 -15.77 7.80 -22.14
N VAL A 245 -16.58 7.09 -21.34
CA VAL A 245 -16.49 7.09 -19.87
C VAL A 245 -15.64 5.90 -19.43
N THR A 246 -14.43 6.17 -18.94
CA THR A 246 -13.51 5.17 -18.40
C THR A 246 -13.73 4.96 -16.89
N ALA A 247 -13.40 3.78 -16.37
CA ALA A 247 -13.43 3.53 -14.94
C ALA A 247 -12.51 4.49 -14.17
N ASP A 248 -12.88 4.83 -12.94
CA ASP A 248 -11.96 5.43 -11.97
C ASP A 248 -11.10 4.31 -11.35
N LEU A 249 -9.78 4.39 -11.55
CA LEU A 249 -8.80 3.42 -11.05
C LEU A 249 -8.08 3.88 -9.78
N THR A 250 -8.59 4.91 -9.10
CA THR A 250 -8.04 5.41 -7.84
C THR A 250 -8.04 4.31 -6.77
N SER A 251 -6.90 4.08 -6.12
CA SER A 251 -6.78 3.09 -5.05
C SER A 251 -5.90 3.57 -3.90
N LEU A 252 -6.07 2.94 -2.74
CA LEU A 252 -5.24 3.15 -1.55
C LEU A 252 -5.16 1.85 -0.75
N ASN A 253 -3.95 1.35 -0.54
CA ASN A 253 -3.66 0.10 0.16
C ASN A 253 -2.60 0.33 1.24
N VAL A 254 -2.98 -0.02 2.47
CA VAL A 254 -2.23 0.26 3.71
C VAL A 254 -2.44 -0.90 4.69
N LYS A 255 -1.52 -1.07 5.64
CA LYS A 255 -1.53 -2.12 6.66
C LYS A 255 -1.28 -1.57 8.06
N ASN A 256 -1.81 -2.29 9.06
CA ASN A 256 -1.48 -2.08 10.46
C ASN A 256 0.01 -2.39 10.71
N VAL A 257 0.61 -1.71 11.68
CA VAL A 257 2.03 -1.83 12.03
C VAL A 257 2.17 -2.14 13.51
N SER A 258 3.16 -2.96 13.89
CA SER A 258 3.53 -3.18 15.29
C SER A 258 5.01 -2.84 15.47
N LEU A 259 5.32 -2.12 16.55
CA LEU A 259 6.67 -1.68 16.90
C LEU A 259 6.91 -1.75 18.42
N MET A 260 8.17 -1.85 18.83
CA MET A 260 8.53 -1.81 20.26
C MET A 260 8.64 -0.36 20.73
N GLN A 261 8.31 -0.12 22.00
CA GLN A 261 8.43 1.17 22.67
C GLN A 261 9.81 1.82 22.41
N ASN A 262 9.82 3.13 22.22
CA ASN A 262 10.96 3.97 21.81
C ASN A 262 11.49 3.72 20.37
N SER A 263 10.89 2.84 19.57
CA SER A 263 11.24 2.73 18.14
C SER A 263 10.66 3.89 17.33
N VAL A 264 11.34 4.33 16.27
CA VAL A 264 10.82 5.37 15.37
C VAL A 264 9.76 4.78 14.43
N PHE A 265 8.55 5.35 14.43
CA PHE A 265 7.54 5.02 13.42
C PHE A 265 7.83 5.75 12.10
N LYS A 266 7.47 5.11 10.98
CA LYS A 266 7.66 5.61 9.61
C LYS A 266 6.45 5.23 8.76
N ASN A 267 5.88 6.18 8.02
CA ASN A 267 4.66 5.97 7.23
C ASN A 267 4.86 4.92 6.12
N GLU A 268 6.08 4.81 5.61
CA GLU A 268 6.54 3.80 4.65
C GLU A 268 6.34 2.36 5.16
N ALA A 269 6.32 2.14 6.47
CA ALA A 269 6.07 0.82 7.06
C ALA A 269 4.60 0.40 6.99
N ALA A 270 3.67 1.36 6.87
CA ALA A 270 2.23 1.14 6.77
C ALA A 270 1.70 1.20 5.32
N PHE A 271 2.42 1.86 4.41
CA PHE A 271 2.04 1.94 3.00
C PHE A 271 2.24 0.60 2.25
N ILE A 272 1.42 0.36 1.22
CA ILE A 272 1.58 -0.76 0.27
C ILE A 272 1.55 -0.22 -1.15
N SER A 273 0.46 0.46 -1.54
CA SER A 273 0.30 1.07 -2.86
C SER A 273 -0.83 2.10 -2.86
N ALA A 274 -0.81 3.01 -3.83
CA ALA A 274 -1.93 3.87 -4.20
C ALA A 274 -1.87 4.13 -5.70
N THR A 275 -2.99 4.46 -6.32
CA THR A 275 -3.08 4.82 -7.74
C THR A 275 -3.93 6.06 -7.95
N ASP A 276 -3.66 6.81 -9.02
CA ASP A 276 -4.52 7.90 -9.49
C ASP A 276 -5.74 7.37 -10.25
N VAL A 277 -6.60 8.30 -10.72
CA VAL A 277 -7.82 7.99 -11.49
C VAL A 277 -7.55 7.21 -12.80
N SER A 278 -6.33 7.27 -13.32
CA SER A 278 -5.89 6.58 -14.54
C SER A 278 -5.18 5.25 -14.24
N GLY A 279 -4.96 4.91 -12.96
CA GLY A 279 -4.27 3.70 -12.52
C GLY A 279 -2.75 3.85 -12.37
N ASN A 280 -2.19 5.05 -12.53
CA ASN A 280 -0.75 5.27 -12.34
C ASN A 280 -0.37 5.18 -10.86
N ALA A 281 0.75 4.53 -10.54
CA ALA A 281 1.19 4.37 -9.15
C ALA A 281 1.60 5.71 -8.52
N LEU A 282 1.00 6.03 -7.37
CA LEU A 282 1.28 7.25 -6.61
C LEU A 282 2.37 7.02 -5.54
N PRO A 283 3.34 7.95 -5.39
CA PRO A 283 4.30 7.91 -4.30
C PRO A 283 3.63 8.32 -2.97
N LEU A 284 4.23 7.91 -1.85
CA LEU A 284 3.73 8.23 -0.51
C LEU A 284 3.60 9.74 -0.25
N SER A 285 4.45 10.56 -0.89
CA SER A 285 4.44 12.02 -0.82
C SER A 285 3.26 12.69 -1.54
N ALA A 286 2.49 11.95 -2.36
CA ALA A 286 1.26 12.44 -2.97
C ALA A 286 0.02 12.22 -2.08
N LEU A 287 0.17 11.55 -0.93
CA LEU A 287 -0.93 11.24 -0.03
C LEU A 287 -1.01 12.24 1.13
N ASN A 288 -2.23 12.59 1.54
CA ASN A 288 -2.44 13.28 2.80
C ASN A 288 -2.44 12.25 3.94
N ILE A 289 -1.60 12.44 4.95
CA ILE A 289 -1.39 11.51 6.06
C ILE A 289 -1.55 12.26 7.38
N THR A 290 -2.47 11.81 8.23
CA THR A 290 -2.79 12.46 9.52
C THR A 290 -2.74 11.49 10.70
N GLY A 291 -2.63 12.03 11.91
CA GLY A 291 -2.36 11.27 13.14
C GLY A 291 -0.87 11.21 13.48
N THR A 292 -0.55 10.82 14.71
CA THR A 292 0.83 10.72 15.22
C THR A 292 1.00 9.51 16.14
N VAL A 293 2.23 8.98 16.23
CA VAL A 293 2.58 7.84 17.09
C VAL A 293 3.53 8.28 18.18
N ASN A 294 3.09 8.26 19.45
CA ASN A 294 3.98 8.47 20.59
C ASN A 294 4.62 7.14 21.00
N SER A 295 5.69 6.74 20.32
CA SER A 295 6.33 5.44 20.59
C SER A 295 6.95 5.31 21.98
N ALA A 296 7.11 6.39 22.75
CA ALA A 296 7.51 6.31 24.15
C ALA A 296 6.40 5.77 25.08
N LYS A 297 5.14 5.71 24.61
CA LYS A 297 3.99 5.16 25.35
C LYS A 297 3.41 3.93 24.64
N VAL A 298 3.37 2.81 25.36
CA VAL A 298 2.68 1.57 24.97
C VAL A 298 1.19 1.84 24.74
N GLY A 299 0.63 1.29 23.67
CA GLY A 299 -0.77 1.52 23.29
C GLY A 299 -0.99 1.44 21.77
N THR A 300 -2.19 1.80 21.32
CA THR A 300 -2.57 1.82 19.89
C THR A 300 -2.79 3.25 19.41
N TYR A 301 -2.25 3.57 18.25
CA TYR A 301 -2.33 4.88 17.61
C TYR A 301 -2.96 4.74 16.23
N ASN A 302 -3.84 5.66 15.86
CA ASN A 302 -4.49 5.65 14.54
C ASN A 302 -3.77 6.63 13.60
N ILE A 303 -3.41 6.15 12.41
CA ILE A 303 -2.84 6.94 11.33
C ILE A 303 -3.75 6.82 10.10
N THR A 304 -4.16 7.94 9.53
CA THR A 304 -5.12 7.98 8.43
C THR A 304 -4.44 8.45 7.16
N PHE A 305 -4.46 7.59 6.14
CA PHE A 305 -3.96 7.87 4.80
C PHE A 305 -5.14 8.24 3.90
N THR A 306 -4.99 9.25 3.04
CA THR A 306 -6.04 9.70 2.12
C THR A 306 -5.49 9.94 0.72
N ASN A 307 -6.18 9.38 -0.27
CA ASN A 307 -5.94 9.54 -1.71
C ASN A 307 -7.25 9.98 -2.38
N GLY A 308 -7.35 11.25 -2.79
CA GLY A 308 -8.60 11.82 -3.30
C GLY A 308 -9.75 11.64 -2.30
N ALA A 309 -10.83 10.99 -2.73
CA ALA A 309 -11.98 10.65 -1.89
C ALA A 309 -11.78 9.39 -1.02
N ILE A 310 -10.75 8.57 -1.27
CA ILE A 310 -10.51 7.34 -0.52
C ILE A 310 -9.66 7.63 0.72
N SER A 311 -10.20 7.38 1.90
CA SER A 311 -9.47 7.46 3.17
C SER A 311 -9.44 6.11 3.88
N LYS A 312 -8.28 5.74 4.46
CA LYS A 312 -8.09 4.50 5.22
C LYS A 312 -7.26 4.76 6.47
N THR A 313 -7.84 4.43 7.63
CA THR A 313 -7.17 4.45 8.93
C THR A 313 -6.51 3.10 9.20
N ILE A 314 -5.25 3.11 9.65
CA ILE A 314 -4.55 1.94 10.17
C ILE A 314 -4.19 2.13 11.64
N THR A 315 -4.06 1.01 12.35
CA THR A 315 -3.60 0.97 13.73
C THR A 315 -2.09 0.69 13.78
N VAL A 316 -1.37 1.54 14.51
CA VAL A 316 0.02 1.33 14.92
C VAL A 316 0.03 0.90 16.39
N THR A 317 0.44 -0.34 16.65
CA THR A 317 0.53 -0.91 17.99
C THR A 317 1.95 -0.74 18.54
N VAL A 318 2.09 0.03 19.62
CA VAL A 318 3.33 0.17 20.37
C VAL A 318 3.33 -0.84 21.51
N THR A 319 4.19 -1.84 21.40
CA THR A 319 4.38 -2.92 22.39
C THR A 319 5.46 -2.55 23.40
N PRO A 320 5.39 -3.01 24.67
CA PRO A 320 6.45 -2.74 25.65
C PRO A 320 7.79 -3.34 25.22
N ILE A 321 8.89 -2.70 25.62
CA ILE A 321 10.22 -3.35 25.56
C ILE A 321 10.16 -4.61 26.44
N PRO A 322 10.55 -5.80 25.94
CA PRO A 322 10.60 -7.01 26.77
C PRO A 322 11.63 -6.85 27.89
N VAL A 323 11.16 -6.71 29.14
CA VAL A 323 12.01 -6.64 30.32
C VAL A 323 12.74 -7.98 30.48
N LYS A 324 14.06 -7.95 30.60
CA LYS A 324 14.86 -9.17 30.74
C LYS A 324 14.68 -9.76 32.13
N GLU A 325 14.14 -10.98 32.17
CA GLU A 325 14.03 -11.76 33.40
C GLU A 325 15.39 -12.33 33.81
N ILE A 326 15.84 -12.03 35.03
CA ILE A 326 17.05 -12.61 35.63
C ILE A 326 16.64 -13.38 36.88
N ALA A 327 16.90 -14.69 36.90
CA ALA A 327 16.66 -15.55 38.05
C ALA A 327 17.51 -15.09 39.25
N VAL A 328 16.89 -14.94 40.42
CA VAL A 328 17.60 -14.81 41.71
C VAL A 328 17.52 -16.15 42.41
N TYR A 329 18.65 -16.83 42.55
CA TYR A 329 18.74 -18.11 43.22
C TYR A 329 18.61 -17.95 44.74
N ARG A 330 17.83 -18.82 45.37
CA ARG A 330 17.76 -18.97 46.84
C ARG A 330 18.66 -20.12 47.29
N MET A 331 19.54 -19.82 48.23
CA MET A 331 20.54 -20.73 48.79
C MET A 331 20.35 -20.82 50.30
N TYR A 332 20.33 -22.03 50.86
CA TYR A 332 20.18 -22.27 52.30
C TYR A 332 21.41 -22.97 52.89
N ASN A 333 21.93 -22.44 53.99
CA ASN A 333 23.00 -23.06 54.75
C ASN A 333 22.43 -23.88 55.93
N PRO A 334 22.49 -25.22 55.89
CA PRO A 334 21.92 -26.06 56.95
C PRO A 334 22.68 -25.97 58.29
N LEU A 335 23.89 -25.39 58.31
CA LEU A 335 24.70 -25.23 59.53
C LEU A 335 24.47 -23.87 60.23
N SER A 336 24.19 -22.80 59.48
CA SER A 336 23.99 -21.45 60.03
C SER A 336 22.54 -20.95 60.00
N GLY A 337 21.62 -21.68 59.37
CA GLY A 337 20.24 -21.26 59.14
C GLY A 337 20.08 -20.10 58.16
N GLU A 338 21.16 -19.68 57.49
CA GLU A 338 21.18 -18.53 56.60
C GLU A 338 20.53 -18.83 55.24
N HIS A 339 19.71 -17.88 54.77
CA HIS A 339 19.26 -17.81 53.39
C HIS A 339 20.02 -16.72 52.65
N PHE A 340 20.59 -17.06 51.49
CA PHE A 340 21.40 -16.20 50.64
C PHE A 340 20.82 -16.12 49.23
N TYR A 341 20.91 -14.95 48.60
CA TYR A 341 20.22 -14.63 47.35
C TYR A 341 21.19 -14.05 46.32
N THR A 342 21.18 -14.60 45.10
CA THR A 342 22.12 -14.14 44.05
C THR A 342 21.64 -14.39 42.63
N GLN A 343 21.95 -13.46 41.71
CA GLN A 343 21.84 -13.68 40.26
C GLN A 343 23.05 -14.45 39.69
N SER A 344 24.15 -14.57 40.45
CA SER A 344 25.38 -15.20 39.99
C SER A 344 25.28 -16.73 40.05
N TYR A 345 25.12 -17.35 38.88
CA TYR A 345 25.17 -18.81 38.74
C TYR A 345 26.48 -19.38 39.31
N ASN A 346 27.60 -18.65 39.17
CA ASN A 346 28.90 -19.07 39.71
C ASN A 346 28.91 -19.06 41.24
N GLU A 347 28.42 -17.99 41.87
CA GLU A 347 28.34 -17.87 43.33
C GLU A 347 27.45 -18.99 43.91
N ARG A 348 26.26 -19.18 43.32
CA ARG A 348 25.36 -20.32 43.62
C ARG A 348 26.04 -21.69 43.43
N SER A 349 26.82 -21.89 42.37
CA SER A 349 27.54 -23.15 42.15
C SER A 349 28.70 -23.39 43.13
N VAL A 350 29.41 -22.34 43.56
CA VAL A 350 30.44 -22.45 44.60
C VAL A 350 29.80 -22.82 45.94
N LEU A 351 28.69 -22.16 46.31
CA LEU A 351 27.95 -22.46 47.54
C LEU A 351 27.46 -23.92 47.60
N VAL A 352 26.93 -24.47 46.49
CA VAL A 352 26.60 -25.91 46.39
C VAL A 352 27.84 -26.80 46.59
N GLY A 353 29.00 -26.39 46.06
CA GLY A 353 30.28 -27.09 46.26
C GLY A 353 30.75 -27.13 47.71
N ILE A 354 30.33 -26.17 48.54
CA ILE A 354 30.59 -26.12 49.99
C ILE A 354 29.35 -26.46 50.83
N GLN A 355 28.53 -27.40 50.36
CA GLN A 355 27.40 -28.02 51.08
C GLN A 355 26.21 -27.10 51.42
N TRP A 356 26.05 -25.96 50.73
CA TRP A 356 24.79 -25.20 50.79
C TRP A 356 23.73 -25.84 49.88
N ASN A 357 22.49 -25.89 50.35
CA ASN A 357 21.35 -26.34 49.58
C ASN A 357 20.91 -25.25 48.60
N CYS A 358 20.83 -25.56 47.31
CA CYS A 358 20.17 -24.68 46.34
C CYS A 358 18.67 -24.95 46.37
N GLU A 359 17.87 -24.01 46.89
CA GLU A 359 16.41 -24.12 47.01
C GLU A 359 15.66 -23.61 45.77
N GLY A 360 16.37 -23.04 44.80
CA GLY A 360 15.87 -22.84 43.44
C GLY A 360 15.92 -21.39 43.01
N THR A 361 15.02 -20.97 42.15
CA THR A 361 14.80 -19.53 41.92
C THR A 361 13.82 -19.05 42.99
N GLY A 362 14.18 -18.05 43.78
CA GLY A 362 13.21 -17.41 44.69
C GLY A 362 12.23 -16.53 43.92
N TRP A 363 12.75 -15.75 42.98
CA TRP A 363 11.97 -14.90 42.06
C TRP A 363 12.81 -14.51 40.85
N TYR A 364 12.16 -13.97 39.82
CA TYR A 364 12.83 -13.34 38.69
C TYR A 364 12.80 -11.82 38.85
N ALA A 365 13.99 -11.22 38.90
CA ALA A 365 14.19 -9.78 38.91
C ALA A 365 14.31 -9.24 37.48
N PRO A 366 14.02 -7.94 37.26
CA PRO A 366 14.44 -7.26 36.03
C PRO A 366 15.96 -7.03 35.98
N ASP A 367 16.44 -6.64 34.79
CA ASP A 367 17.83 -6.17 34.58
C ASP A 367 18.06 -4.70 34.96
N SER A 368 16.99 -3.98 35.29
CA SER A 368 16.96 -2.56 35.61
C SER A 368 15.77 -2.23 36.52
N GLY A 369 15.89 -1.19 37.36
CA GLY A 369 14.83 -0.80 38.31
C GLY A 369 15.40 -0.22 39.60
N ASN A 370 14.68 -0.36 40.71
CA ASN A 370 15.18 0.08 42.03
C ASN A 370 16.22 -0.91 42.54
N ALA A 371 17.43 -0.44 42.88
CA ALA A 371 18.55 -1.31 43.25
C ALA A 371 18.36 -1.96 44.62
N VAL A 372 18.50 -3.30 44.71
CA VAL A 372 18.58 -4.03 45.98
C VAL A 372 20.04 -4.24 46.35
N TYR A 373 20.44 -3.62 47.45
CA TYR A 373 21.80 -3.63 47.99
C TYR A 373 22.05 -4.88 48.82
N ARG A 374 23.21 -5.52 48.65
CA ARG A 374 23.70 -6.59 49.53
C ARG A 374 24.73 -6.04 50.51
N LEU A 375 24.62 -6.44 51.78
CA LEU A 375 25.60 -6.19 52.83
C LEU A 375 25.94 -7.50 53.53
N TYR A 376 27.16 -7.59 54.07
CA TYR A 376 27.66 -8.72 54.84
C TYR A 376 28.15 -8.30 56.22
N ASN A 377 27.76 -9.05 57.26
CA ASN A 377 28.21 -8.88 58.63
C ASN A 377 29.24 -9.94 59.00
N ASN A 378 30.49 -9.53 59.21
CA ASN A 378 31.59 -10.44 59.54
C ASN A 378 31.59 -10.99 60.98
N VAL A 379 30.65 -10.54 61.83
CA VAL A 379 30.50 -11.02 63.22
C VAL A 379 29.35 -12.03 63.35
N THR A 380 28.26 -11.86 62.59
CA THR A 380 27.12 -12.81 62.58
C THR A 380 27.13 -13.77 61.40
N GLY A 381 28.03 -13.57 60.42
CA GLY A 381 28.05 -14.32 59.16
C GLY A 381 26.71 -14.21 58.45
N GLU A 382 26.16 -12.99 58.34
CA GLU A 382 24.83 -12.73 57.78
C GLU A 382 24.91 -11.82 56.57
N HIS A 383 24.27 -12.23 55.48
CA HIS A 383 23.97 -11.37 54.34
C HIS A 383 22.59 -10.73 54.47
N PHE A 384 22.54 -9.41 54.32
CA PHE A 384 21.31 -8.61 54.38
C PHE A 384 21.03 -7.92 53.04
N PHE A 385 19.76 -7.82 52.70
CA PHE A 385 19.27 -7.34 51.40
C PHE A 385 18.22 -6.25 51.59
N THR A 386 18.39 -5.09 50.94
CA THR A 386 17.46 -3.95 51.10
C THR A 386 17.38 -3.03 49.89
N LEU A 387 16.19 -2.47 49.64
CA LEU A 387 16.00 -1.32 48.75
C LEU A 387 16.42 0.02 49.39
N SER A 388 16.51 0.08 50.72
CA SER A 388 16.75 1.32 51.44
C SER A 388 18.23 1.69 51.42
N ALA A 389 18.57 2.67 50.60
CA ALA A 389 19.91 3.27 50.59
C ALA A 389 20.30 3.84 51.98
N TYR A 390 19.30 4.30 52.76
CA TYR A 390 19.49 4.74 54.14
C TYR A 390 19.82 3.58 55.10
N GLU A 391 19.05 2.48 55.06
CA GLU A 391 19.30 1.28 55.88
C GLU A 391 20.70 0.71 55.57
N LYS A 392 21.06 0.60 54.28
CA LYS A 392 22.41 0.26 53.81
C LYS A 392 23.48 1.20 54.39
N ASN A 393 23.30 2.52 54.29
CA ASN A 393 24.28 3.49 54.79
C ASN A 393 24.47 3.38 56.33
N VAL A 394 23.37 3.22 57.10
CA VAL A 394 23.41 3.08 58.56
C VAL A 394 24.04 1.75 59.01
N LEU A 395 23.86 0.67 58.24
CA LEU A 395 24.54 -0.60 58.51
C LEU A 395 26.05 -0.50 58.22
N VAL A 396 26.46 0.21 57.17
CA VAL A 396 27.88 0.45 56.87
C VAL A 396 28.58 1.25 57.99
N THR A 397 27.96 2.29 58.54
CA THR A 397 28.54 3.01 59.71
C THR A 397 28.56 2.16 60.99
N ARG A 398 27.85 1.02 61.02
CA ARG A 398 27.86 0.01 62.09
C ARG A 398 28.74 -1.20 61.75
N GLY A 399 29.68 -1.07 60.80
CA GLY A 399 30.68 -2.09 60.47
C GLY A 399 30.24 -3.19 59.50
N TRP A 400 29.07 -3.07 58.87
CA TRP A 400 28.68 -3.98 57.79
C TRP A 400 29.45 -3.66 56.51
N LYS A 401 29.94 -4.69 55.82
CA LYS A 401 30.57 -4.57 54.50
C LYS A 401 29.48 -4.43 53.44
N TYR A 402 29.45 -3.32 52.71
CA TYR A 402 28.63 -3.21 51.50
C TYR A 402 29.26 -4.02 50.35
N GLU A 403 28.46 -4.83 49.66
CA GLU A 403 28.94 -5.75 48.61
C GLU A 403 28.50 -5.37 47.19
N GLY A 404 27.64 -4.36 47.05
CA GLY A 404 27.13 -3.91 45.76
C GLY A 404 25.62 -4.06 45.59
N ILE A 405 25.16 -3.87 44.35
CA ILE A 405 23.79 -4.18 43.93
C ILE A 405 23.73 -5.66 43.60
N SER A 406 22.81 -6.41 44.21
CA SER A 406 22.67 -7.85 43.98
C SER A 406 21.67 -8.17 42.87
N PHE A 407 20.62 -7.36 42.75
CA PHE A 407 19.58 -7.42 41.72
C PHE A 407 18.75 -6.12 41.77
N TYR A 408 17.81 -5.96 40.83
CA TYR A 408 16.85 -4.86 40.82
C TYR A 408 15.45 -5.32 41.24
N SER A 409 14.63 -4.36 41.70
CA SER A 409 13.21 -4.52 41.99
C SER A 409 12.38 -3.89 40.88
N GLY A 410 11.32 -4.59 40.49
CA GLY A 410 10.33 -4.15 39.49
C GLY A 410 9.36 -5.29 39.15
N GLY A 411 8.23 -4.96 38.53
CA GLY A 411 7.12 -5.90 38.34
C GLY A 411 6.03 -5.74 39.42
N SER A 412 5.24 -6.78 39.62
CA SER A 412 4.02 -6.75 40.47
C SER A 412 3.95 -7.86 41.53
N VAL A 413 4.84 -8.85 41.50
CA VAL A 413 4.89 -9.91 42.53
C VAL A 413 5.60 -9.36 43.77
N LYS A 414 4.97 -9.47 44.94
CA LYS A 414 5.53 -9.03 46.23
C LYS A 414 6.56 -10.03 46.75
N THR A 415 7.70 -9.54 47.22
CA THR A 415 8.63 -10.29 48.07
C THR A 415 8.53 -9.78 49.50
N TYR A 416 8.29 -10.66 50.46
CA TYR A 416 8.16 -10.35 51.89
C TYR A 416 9.50 -10.53 52.62
N ARG A 417 9.70 -9.80 53.72
CA ARG A 417 10.86 -9.90 54.64
C ARG A 417 10.40 -10.40 56.01
N ALA A 418 11.12 -11.36 56.59
CA ALA A 418 10.96 -11.75 57.98
C ALA A 418 12.32 -11.84 58.68
N TYR A 419 12.34 -11.61 59.99
CA TYR A 419 13.56 -11.66 60.82
C TYR A 419 13.43 -12.63 62.00
N ASN A 420 14.47 -13.43 62.25
CA ASN A 420 14.58 -14.26 63.45
C ASN A 420 15.66 -13.71 64.39
N SER A 421 15.25 -13.25 65.57
CA SER A 421 16.13 -12.68 66.59
C SER A 421 17.02 -13.69 67.30
N GLY A 422 16.62 -14.97 67.35
CA GLY A 422 17.38 -16.05 67.98
C GLY A 422 18.61 -16.46 67.18
N ILE A 423 18.42 -16.75 65.88
CA ILE A 423 19.53 -17.13 64.97
C ILE A 423 20.19 -15.94 64.27
N LYS A 424 19.61 -14.73 64.38
CA LYS A 424 20.06 -13.50 63.71
C LYS A 424 20.21 -13.69 62.20
N LYS A 425 19.09 -14.05 61.56
CA LYS A 425 18.96 -14.23 60.10
C LYS A 425 17.66 -13.63 59.60
N HIS A 426 17.68 -13.15 58.36
CA HIS A 426 16.50 -12.75 57.59
C HIS A 426 16.09 -13.85 56.60
N ASN A 427 14.79 -13.88 56.27
CA ASN A 427 14.25 -14.65 55.15
C ASN A 427 13.53 -13.70 54.18
N PHE A 428 13.65 -13.99 52.89
CA PHE A 428 12.98 -13.28 51.81
C PHE A 428 12.26 -14.27 50.88
N THR A 429 10.97 -14.04 50.63
CA THR A 429 10.15 -14.97 49.82
C THR A 429 9.00 -14.27 49.09
N THR A 430 8.65 -14.74 47.90
CA THR A 430 7.39 -14.36 47.23
C THR A 430 6.19 -15.22 47.66
N SER A 431 6.41 -16.26 48.48
CA SER A 431 5.35 -17.13 49.00
C SER A 431 4.73 -16.53 50.25
N LEU A 432 3.51 -15.98 50.13
CA LEU A 432 2.74 -15.48 51.27
C LEU A 432 2.48 -16.58 52.32
N ASN A 433 2.27 -17.82 51.88
CA ASN A 433 2.09 -18.98 52.77
C ASN A 433 3.36 -19.26 53.59
N GLU A 434 4.55 -19.16 52.98
CA GLU A 434 5.82 -19.34 53.68
C GLU A 434 6.04 -18.23 54.72
N GLN A 435 5.80 -16.96 54.34
CA GLN A 435 5.85 -15.81 55.26
C GLN A 435 4.90 -16.01 56.47
N GLN A 436 3.63 -16.35 56.23
CA GLN A 436 2.66 -16.61 57.29
C GLN A 436 3.06 -17.81 58.17
N THR A 437 3.67 -18.84 57.59
CA THR A 437 4.13 -20.02 58.32
C THR A 437 5.30 -19.70 59.25
N ILE A 438 6.35 -19.03 58.77
CA ILE A 438 7.51 -18.70 59.62
C ILE A 438 7.16 -17.68 60.70
N VAL A 439 6.26 -16.73 60.42
CA VAL A 439 5.76 -15.76 61.41
C VAL A 439 4.98 -16.47 62.52
N LYS A 440 4.15 -17.47 62.19
CA LYS A 440 3.50 -18.34 63.18
C LYS A 440 4.50 -19.10 64.06
N TYR A 441 5.69 -19.43 63.53
CA TYR A 441 6.80 -20.04 64.27
C TYR A 441 7.79 -19.02 64.86
N GLY A 442 7.32 -17.81 65.20
CA GLY A 442 8.08 -16.84 66.00
C GLY A 442 9.05 -15.94 65.23
N TRP A 443 9.05 -15.98 63.89
CA TRP A 443 9.73 -14.93 63.12
C TRP A 443 8.93 -13.62 63.18
N LYS A 444 9.64 -12.49 63.24
CA LYS A 444 9.02 -11.17 63.14
C LYS A 444 8.71 -10.88 61.67
N ASP A 445 7.46 -10.57 61.36
CA ASP A 445 7.09 -10.01 60.05
C ASP A 445 7.68 -8.60 59.90
N GLU A 446 8.35 -8.33 58.79
CA GLU A 446 8.86 -7.00 58.43
C GLU A 446 8.21 -6.46 57.14
N GLY A 447 7.19 -7.15 56.63
CA GLY A 447 6.36 -6.67 55.53
C GLY A 447 7.00 -6.80 54.15
N LEU A 448 6.74 -5.81 53.28
CA LEU A 448 7.14 -5.82 51.88
C LEU A 448 8.62 -5.40 51.72
N ALA A 449 9.44 -6.31 51.17
CA ALA A 449 10.86 -6.05 50.89
C ALA A 449 11.05 -5.34 49.54
N TRP A 450 10.44 -5.87 48.48
CA TRP A 450 10.52 -5.36 47.10
C TRP A 450 9.47 -6.02 46.19
N TYR A 451 9.48 -5.63 44.90
CA TYR A 451 8.70 -6.27 43.84
C TYR A 451 9.60 -7.05 42.87
N ALA A 452 9.06 -8.15 42.33
CA ALA A 452 9.66 -9.01 41.32
C ALA A 452 8.73 -9.15 40.09
N LEU A 453 9.29 -9.60 38.96
CA LEU A 453 8.54 -9.81 37.72
C LEU A 453 7.60 -11.01 37.84
N LYS A 454 8.10 -12.11 38.40
CA LYS A 454 7.34 -13.33 38.69
C LYS A 454 7.95 -14.10 39.86
N THR A 455 7.12 -14.92 40.50
CA THR A 455 7.53 -15.94 41.48
C THR A 455 8.54 -16.92 40.84
N GLY A 456 9.50 -17.40 41.62
CA GLY A 456 10.45 -18.42 41.17
C GLY A 456 9.97 -19.85 41.43
N ASP A 457 10.80 -20.82 41.05
CA ASP A 457 10.65 -22.24 41.39
C ASP A 457 11.40 -22.57 42.69
N ASN A 458 10.68 -22.59 43.82
CA ASN A 458 11.13 -23.05 45.15
C ASN A 458 11.38 -24.59 45.19
N SER A 459 12.08 -25.14 44.20
CA SER A 459 12.31 -26.58 44.01
C SER A 459 13.78 -26.98 44.01
N GLY A 460 14.69 -26.01 43.93
CA GLY A 460 16.12 -26.25 43.72
C GLY A 460 16.47 -26.45 42.26
N ALA A 461 17.41 -25.68 41.72
CA ALA A 461 18.28 -26.26 40.70
C ALA A 461 19.24 -27.18 41.50
N ALA A 462 19.09 -28.50 41.55
CA ALA A 462 18.66 -29.39 40.46
C ALA A 462 17.62 -30.49 40.84
N ILE A 463 16.49 -30.12 41.45
CA ILE A 463 15.31 -30.98 41.67
C ILE A 463 14.08 -30.29 41.04
N GLY A 464 13.22 -31.02 40.33
CA GLY A 464 12.02 -30.44 39.71
C GLY A 464 12.22 -29.72 38.36
N LEU A 465 13.45 -29.45 37.93
CA LEU A 465 13.73 -29.09 36.52
C LEU A 465 13.21 -30.20 35.59
N LYS A 466 12.12 -29.92 34.84
CA LYS A 466 11.59 -30.86 33.83
C LYS A 466 12.67 -31.17 32.76
N SER A 467 12.66 -32.41 32.27
CA SER A 467 13.58 -32.84 31.21
C SER A 467 13.39 -31.99 29.96
N GLY A 468 14.45 -31.37 29.45
CA GLY A 468 14.35 -30.35 28.42
C GLY A 468 15.65 -29.63 28.14
N TRP A 469 15.72 -29.04 26.95
CA TRP A 469 16.87 -28.27 26.49
C TRP A 469 16.88 -26.86 27.10
N ARG A 470 18.08 -26.33 27.40
CA ARG A 470 18.27 -25.00 27.98
C ARG A 470 19.66 -24.45 27.67
N SER A 471 19.82 -23.14 27.54
CA SER A 471 21.15 -22.52 27.40
C SER A 471 21.96 -22.63 28.69
N VAL A 472 23.21 -23.08 28.58
CA VAL A 472 24.16 -23.22 29.70
C VAL A 472 25.57 -22.88 29.22
N GLY A 473 26.07 -21.68 29.56
CA GLY A 473 27.43 -21.25 29.22
C GLY A 473 27.69 -21.14 27.71
N GLY A 474 26.74 -20.57 26.97
CA GLY A 474 26.85 -20.39 25.51
C GLY A 474 26.63 -21.65 24.67
N VAL A 475 26.20 -22.76 25.28
CA VAL A 475 25.83 -24.00 24.60
C VAL A 475 24.45 -24.46 25.08
N VAL A 476 23.58 -24.91 24.19
CA VAL A 476 22.27 -25.46 24.56
C VAL A 476 22.44 -26.91 25.00
N LYS A 477 21.98 -27.27 26.21
CA LYS A 477 22.19 -28.60 26.83
C LYS A 477 20.86 -29.21 27.26
N TYR A 478 20.70 -30.51 27.06
CA TYR A 478 19.53 -31.26 27.50
C TYR A 478 19.71 -31.69 28.95
N TYR A 479 18.88 -31.16 29.83
CA TYR A 479 18.76 -31.64 31.19
C TYR A 479 17.82 -32.84 31.22
N ASP A 480 18.21 -33.89 31.94
CA ASP A 480 17.41 -35.09 32.15
C ASP A 480 17.02 -35.19 33.63
N ALA A 481 15.75 -34.91 33.92
CA ALA A 481 15.20 -34.91 35.26
C ALA A 481 15.36 -36.26 35.96
N SER A 482 15.24 -37.37 35.21
CA SER A 482 15.37 -38.73 35.75
C SER A 482 16.79 -39.06 36.22
N LYS A 483 17.79 -38.26 35.83
CA LYS A 483 19.22 -38.48 36.13
C LYS A 483 19.87 -37.30 36.85
N GLY A 484 19.09 -36.28 37.22
CA GLY A 484 19.56 -35.08 37.92
C GLY A 484 20.62 -34.25 37.17
N LYS A 485 20.82 -34.47 35.87
CA LYS A 485 22.02 -33.98 35.16
C LYS A 485 21.79 -33.70 33.67
N TYR A 486 22.72 -32.95 33.09
CA TYR A 486 22.82 -32.78 31.64
C TYR A 486 23.32 -34.07 30.99
N THR A 487 22.62 -34.54 29.96
CA THR A 487 22.93 -35.82 29.27
C THR A 487 23.24 -35.67 27.78
N LYS A 488 22.89 -34.53 27.18
CA LYS A 488 23.22 -34.17 25.79
C LYS A 488 23.56 -32.69 25.69
N GLN A 489 24.30 -32.31 24.66
CA GLN A 489 24.44 -30.91 24.25
C GLN A 489 24.17 -30.78 22.75
N PHE A 490 23.73 -29.59 22.32
CA PHE A 490 23.57 -29.28 20.91
C PHE A 490 24.95 -29.35 20.24
N SER A 491 25.00 -30.02 19.09
CA SER A 491 26.19 -30.09 18.25
C SER A 491 25.73 -30.10 16.81
N MET A 492 26.09 -29.09 16.03
CA MET A 492 25.65 -28.99 14.63
C MET A 492 26.04 -30.27 13.87
N VAL A 493 25.04 -30.94 13.30
CA VAL A 493 25.26 -32.06 12.38
C VAL A 493 25.40 -31.47 10.99
N TYR A 494 26.46 -31.81 10.28
CA TYR A 494 26.70 -31.27 8.94
C TYR A 494 26.08 -32.14 7.84
N TYR A 495 25.38 -31.52 6.91
CA TYR A 495 24.84 -32.13 5.69
C TYR A 495 25.12 -31.25 4.48
N SER A 496 25.33 -31.89 3.33
CA SER A 496 25.47 -31.22 2.03
C SER A 496 24.20 -31.44 1.20
N GLN A 497 23.71 -30.41 0.50
CA GLN A 497 22.63 -30.56 -0.49
C GLN A 497 23.12 -31.33 -1.74
N LEU A 498 24.44 -31.40 -1.92
CA LEU A 498 25.14 -32.11 -3.01
C LEU A 498 25.48 -33.57 -2.67
N ASP A 499 25.08 -34.07 -1.49
CA ASP A 499 25.29 -35.47 -1.10
C ASP A 499 24.59 -36.44 -2.06
N SER A 500 25.31 -37.43 -2.58
CA SER A 500 24.83 -38.35 -3.63
C SER A 500 23.61 -39.18 -3.21
N ARG A 501 23.28 -39.26 -1.92
CA ARG A 501 22.08 -39.94 -1.42
C ARG A 501 20.78 -39.18 -1.70
N TRP A 502 20.85 -37.89 -2.02
CA TRP A 502 19.65 -37.07 -2.26
C TRP A 502 19.82 -35.89 -3.22
N SER A 503 21.02 -35.57 -3.69
CA SER A 503 21.27 -34.43 -4.58
C SER A 503 20.41 -34.44 -5.85
N LEU A 504 20.04 -35.64 -6.34
CA LEU A 504 19.17 -35.85 -7.51
C LEU A 504 17.67 -36.03 -7.16
N THR A 505 17.27 -35.96 -5.89
CA THR A 505 15.85 -36.00 -5.49
C THR A 505 15.16 -34.71 -5.94
N THR A 506 13.98 -34.84 -6.58
CA THR A 506 13.28 -33.72 -7.23
C THR A 506 12.03 -33.25 -6.50
N TYR A 507 11.80 -31.94 -6.54
CA TYR A 507 10.62 -31.24 -6.03
C TYR A 507 10.28 -30.11 -7.03
N GLY A 508 9.01 -29.98 -7.44
CA GLY A 508 8.58 -28.91 -8.35
C GLY A 508 9.23 -28.86 -9.75
N GLY A 509 10.04 -29.84 -10.12
CA GLY A 509 10.89 -29.83 -11.33
C GLY A 509 12.36 -29.48 -11.08
N TYR A 510 12.72 -29.07 -9.87
CA TYR A 510 14.10 -28.79 -9.44
C TYR A 510 14.67 -29.95 -8.62
N THR A 511 16.00 -30.06 -8.57
CA THR A 511 16.70 -31.04 -7.72
C THR A 511 17.18 -30.41 -6.40
N MET A 512 17.28 -31.22 -5.34
CA MET A 512 17.88 -30.82 -4.06
C MET A 512 19.26 -30.17 -4.21
N ALA A 513 20.07 -30.58 -5.18
CA ALA A 513 21.35 -29.96 -5.49
C ALA A 513 21.21 -28.47 -5.86
N GLN A 514 20.15 -28.11 -6.59
CA GLN A 514 19.89 -26.75 -7.08
C GLN A 514 19.24 -25.86 -6.01
N THR A 515 18.19 -26.36 -5.33
CA THR A 515 17.27 -25.53 -4.54
C THR A 515 17.30 -25.79 -3.03
N GLY A 516 17.77 -26.98 -2.59
CA GLY A 516 17.61 -27.50 -1.23
C GLY A 516 18.47 -26.89 -0.11
N CYS A 517 18.98 -25.66 -0.27
CA CYS A 517 19.85 -25.00 0.70
C CYS A 517 19.15 -24.74 2.05
N GLY A 518 17.90 -24.30 2.03
CA GLY A 518 17.10 -24.06 3.23
C GLY A 518 16.79 -25.34 4.00
N GLN A 519 16.36 -26.37 3.26
CA GLN A 519 15.97 -27.69 3.76
C GLN A 519 17.16 -28.38 4.41
N THR A 520 18.33 -28.31 3.75
CA THR A 520 19.59 -28.85 4.28
C THR A 520 20.02 -28.08 5.54
N SER A 521 19.97 -26.75 5.52
CA SER A 521 20.31 -25.93 6.69
C SER A 521 19.42 -26.19 7.91
N VAL A 522 18.12 -26.41 7.72
CA VAL A 522 17.20 -26.77 8.81
C VAL A 522 17.38 -28.24 9.24
N ALA A 523 17.67 -29.17 8.31
CA ALA A 523 18.01 -30.55 8.63
C ALA A 523 19.27 -30.66 9.53
N MET A 524 20.29 -29.83 9.26
CA MET A 524 21.49 -29.71 10.11
C MET A 524 21.15 -29.28 11.55
N ILE A 525 20.28 -28.27 11.68
CA ILE A 525 19.83 -27.74 12.98
C ILE A 525 18.97 -28.74 13.75
N LEU A 526 17.97 -29.34 13.11
CA LEU A 526 17.11 -30.36 13.72
C LEU A 526 17.92 -31.56 14.21
N SER A 527 18.87 -32.02 13.39
CA SER A 527 19.77 -33.11 13.74
C SER A 527 20.72 -32.77 14.88
N GLY A 528 21.10 -31.50 15.03
CA GLY A 528 21.90 -31.04 16.17
C GLY A 528 21.21 -31.13 17.54
N PHE A 529 19.87 -31.26 17.58
CA PHE A 529 19.11 -31.60 18.79
C PHE A 529 18.95 -33.13 19.00
N GLY A 530 19.73 -33.95 18.28
CA GLY A 530 19.83 -35.40 18.53
C GLY A 530 18.63 -36.22 18.06
N LYS A 531 17.79 -35.68 17.16
CA LYS A 531 16.84 -36.43 16.33
C LYS A 531 17.35 -36.37 14.89
N ILE A 532 17.75 -37.48 14.28
CA ILE A 532 18.21 -37.46 12.88
C ILE A 532 17.04 -37.07 11.96
N VAL A 533 17.16 -35.93 11.28
CA VAL A 533 16.22 -35.44 10.26
C VAL A 533 17.04 -35.05 9.05
N THR A 534 16.87 -35.76 7.92
CA THR A 534 17.70 -35.58 6.73
C THR A 534 17.15 -34.47 5.81
N PRO A 535 17.95 -33.93 4.87
CA PRO A 535 17.47 -32.89 3.95
C PRO A 535 16.22 -33.30 3.15
N PRO A 536 16.09 -34.53 2.61
CA PRO A 536 14.83 -34.99 1.98
C PRO A 536 13.63 -35.00 2.91
N THR A 537 13.81 -35.32 4.20
CA THR A 537 12.70 -35.31 5.17
C THR A 537 12.15 -33.89 5.36
N VAL A 538 13.04 -32.89 5.44
CA VAL A 538 12.64 -31.47 5.50
C VAL A 538 12.06 -31.00 4.17
N ALA A 539 12.66 -31.41 3.05
CA ALA A 539 12.26 -31.03 1.70
C ALA A 539 10.87 -31.56 1.32
N THR A 540 10.61 -32.86 1.51
CA THR A 540 9.28 -33.44 1.29
C THR A 540 8.22 -32.75 2.15
N TYR A 541 8.50 -32.51 3.43
CA TYR A 541 7.53 -31.83 4.30
C TYR A 541 7.25 -30.38 3.85
N SER A 542 8.30 -29.63 3.49
CA SER A 542 8.16 -28.25 3.01
C SER A 542 7.47 -28.19 1.64
N HIS A 543 7.75 -29.13 0.74
CA HIS A 543 7.07 -29.23 -0.55
C HIS A 543 5.60 -29.62 -0.36
N THR A 544 5.27 -30.59 0.50
CA THR A 544 3.87 -31.00 0.72
C THR A 544 3.03 -29.91 1.36
N TYR A 545 3.51 -29.31 2.46
CA TYR A 545 2.72 -28.41 3.33
C TYR A 545 3.04 -26.92 3.17
N GLY A 546 3.97 -26.56 2.28
CA GLY A 546 4.47 -25.20 2.11
C GLY A 546 4.61 -24.79 0.65
N SER A 547 5.65 -23.99 0.41
CA SER A 547 5.96 -23.30 -0.85
C SER A 547 7.28 -23.75 -1.48
N PHE A 548 8.05 -24.61 -0.80
CA PHE A 548 9.34 -25.09 -1.30
C PHE A 548 9.19 -25.75 -2.67
N ASP A 549 9.85 -25.19 -3.69
CA ASP A 549 9.72 -25.55 -5.10
C ASP A 549 8.25 -25.70 -5.55
N ARG A 550 7.42 -24.69 -5.27
CA ARG A 550 6.06 -24.56 -5.80
C ARG A 550 5.87 -23.17 -6.40
N TYR A 551 5.61 -23.13 -7.72
CA TYR A 551 5.36 -21.90 -8.47
C TYR A 551 4.39 -20.94 -7.74
N PRO A 552 4.74 -19.65 -7.58
CA PRO A 552 5.88 -18.95 -8.18
C PRO A 552 7.22 -19.08 -7.44
N GLU A 553 7.29 -19.78 -6.30
CA GLU A 553 8.52 -19.92 -5.51
C GLU A 553 9.46 -20.99 -6.10
N ILE A 554 10.76 -20.67 -6.15
CA ILE A 554 11.86 -21.58 -6.52
C ILE A 554 12.88 -21.49 -5.39
N GLY A 555 13.24 -22.62 -4.78
CA GLY A 555 13.90 -22.61 -3.48
C GLY A 555 12.89 -22.43 -2.35
N SER A 556 13.27 -21.67 -1.31
CA SER A 556 12.59 -21.66 0.00
C SER A 556 12.14 -20.27 0.46
N ALA A 557 10.85 -20.14 0.78
CA ALA A 557 10.36 -19.05 1.60
C ALA A 557 10.70 -19.27 3.09
N GLN A 558 10.58 -18.23 3.92
CA GLN A 558 10.81 -18.33 5.38
C GLN A 558 9.93 -19.42 6.03
N SER A 559 8.68 -19.57 5.57
CA SER A 559 7.73 -20.60 6.00
C SER A 559 8.23 -22.03 5.78
N ASP A 560 9.07 -22.24 4.78
CA ASP A 560 9.66 -23.55 4.45
C ASP A 560 10.90 -23.86 5.31
N LEU A 561 11.31 -22.93 6.18
CA LEU A 561 12.27 -23.16 7.25
C LEU A 561 11.58 -23.32 8.61
N THR A 562 10.61 -22.44 8.88
CA THR A 562 9.98 -22.33 10.21
C THR A 562 8.87 -23.36 10.45
N ARG A 563 8.12 -23.78 9.42
CA ARG A 563 7.10 -24.83 9.56
C ARG A 563 7.74 -26.21 9.86
N PRO A 564 8.81 -26.65 9.16
CA PRO A 564 9.60 -27.81 9.59
C PRO A 564 10.11 -27.72 11.02
N ALA A 565 10.73 -26.59 11.40
CA ALA A 565 11.25 -26.42 12.75
C ALA A 565 10.16 -26.63 13.82
N THR A 566 9.01 -26.01 13.61
CA THR A 566 7.83 -26.15 14.48
C THR A 566 7.33 -27.60 14.53
N HIS A 567 7.21 -28.28 13.37
CA HIS A 567 6.78 -29.66 13.27
C HIS A 567 7.67 -30.65 14.04
N TRP A 568 8.99 -30.46 14.01
CA TRP A 568 9.95 -31.34 14.71
C TRP A 568 10.24 -30.94 16.17
N GLY A 569 9.61 -29.87 16.68
CA GLY A 569 9.62 -29.48 18.09
C GLY A 569 10.55 -28.33 18.45
N LEU A 570 10.86 -27.43 17.51
CA LEU A 570 11.58 -26.17 17.75
C LEU A 570 10.66 -24.97 17.51
N SER A 571 10.58 -24.08 18.49
CA SER A 571 10.13 -22.71 18.26
C SER A 571 11.20 -21.93 17.47
N TYR A 572 10.82 -20.78 16.92
CA TYR A 572 11.71 -19.93 16.13
C TYR A 572 11.48 -18.45 16.42
N LYS A 573 12.44 -17.61 16.04
CA LYS A 573 12.32 -16.15 16.11
C LYS A 573 13.12 -15.50 14.98
N VAL A 574 12.47 -14.63 14.22
CA VAL A 574 13.14 -13.79 13.21
C VAL A 574 13.86 -12.65 13.92
N MET A 575 15.10 -12.35 13.51
CA MET A 575 15.92 -11.30 14.12
C MET A 575 15.73 -9.97 13.39
N SER A 576 15.59 -8.87 14.13
CA SER A 576 15.49 -7.51 13.58
C SER A 576 16.81 -6.72 13.65
N SER A 577 17.88 -7.27 14.24
CA SER A 577 19.20 -6.64 14.24
C SER A 577 20.34 -7.65 14.44
N ALA A 578 21.54 -7.28 13.98
CA ALA A 578 22.80 -7.98 14.24
C ALA A 578 23.03 -8.26 15.74
N ASN A 579 22.65 -7.32 16.60
CA ASN A 579 22.79 -7.44 18.06
C ASN A 579 21.83 -8.48 18.65
N GLN A 580 20.61 -8.63 18.11
CA GLN A 580 19.72 -9.73 18.51
C GLN A 580 20.30 -11.08 18.07
N LEU A 581 20.76 -11.20 16.82
CA LEU A 581 21.36 -12.43 16.29
C LEU A 581 22.58 -12.85 17.13
N ALA A 582 23.48 -11.92 17.44
CA ALA A 582 24.61 -12.14 18.34
C ALA A 582 24.17 -12.54 19.77
N SER A 583 23.10 -11.93 20.30
CA SER A 583 22.58 -12.23 21.63
C SER A 583 22.04 -13.67 21.75
N TYR A 584 21.33 -14.17 20.74
CA TYR A 584 20.87 -15.58 20.75
C TYR A 584 21.98 -16.59 20.42
N LEU A 585 22.91 -16.26 19.50
CA LEU A 585 24.08 -17.10 19.23
C LEU A 585 25.04 -17.20 20.44
N SER A 586 25.16 -16.14 21.24
CA SER A 586 25.92 -16.17 22.51
C SER A 586 25.25 -16.96 23.64
N GLN A 587 23.97 -17.31 23.48
CA GLN A 587 23.27 -18.31 24.29
C GLN A 587 23.37 -19.73 23.66
N GLY A 588 24.02 -19.88 22.51
CA GLY A 588 24.24 -21.16 21.85
C GLY A 588 23.09 -21.63 20.95
N TYR A 589 22.03 -20.83 20.80
CA TYR A 589 20.91 -21.18 19.91
C TYR A 589 21.35 -21.07 18.44
N PRO A 590 21.13 -22.11 17.62
CA PRO A 590 21.49 -22.06 16.19
C PRO A 590 20.54 -21.16 15.40
N ALA A 591 21.02 -20.69 14.24
CA ALA A 591 20.24 -19.86 13.31
C ALA A 591 20.31 -20.41 11.88
N THR A 592 19.40 -19.98 11.01
CA THR A 592 19.65 -19.86 9.57
C THR A 592 19.72 -18.39 9.18
N VAL A 593 20.46 -18.10 8.11
CA VAL A 593 20.45 -16.80 7.44
C VAL A 593 20.32 -16.98 5.93
N CYS A 594 19.58 -16.09 5.28
CA CYS A 594 19.44 -16.03 3.83
C CYS A 594 20.35 -14.94 3.27
N LEU A 595 21.45 -15.35 2.64
CA LEU A 595 22.45 -14.49 2.04
C LEU A 595 22.04 -14.09 0.63
N ASP A 596 22.32 -12.84 0.26
CA ASP A 596 22.37 -12.37 -1.12
C ASP A 596 23.81 -12.53 -1.63
N LEU A 597 24.01 -13.34 -2.67
CA LEU A 597 25.31 -13.55 -3.30
C LEU A 597 25.48 -12.73 -4.59
N GLY A 598 24.55 -11.81 -4.86
CA GLY A 598 24.51 -11.03 -6.09
C GLY A 598 23.84 -11.77 -7.25
N ASN A 599 23.60 -11.05 -8.35
CA ASN A 599 22.95 -11.57 -9.57
C ASN A 599 21.59 -12.27 -9.35
N GLY A 600 20.89 -11.92 -8.26
CA GLY A 600 19.63 -12.56 -7.85
C GLY A 600 19.78 -13.93 -7.17
N VAL A 601 21.01 -14.41 -6.98
CA VAL A 601 21.28 -15.70 -6.33
C VAL A 601 21.20 -15.55 -4.82
N ARG A 602 20.32 -16.34 -4.20
CA ARG A 602 20.21 -16.47 -2.75
C ARG A 602 20.85 -17.75 -2.26
N HIS A 603 21.37 -17.72 -1.04
CA HIS A 603 21.89 -18.92 -0.39
C HIS A 603 21.55 -18.96 1.09
N ILE A 604 20.93 -20.04 1.54
CA ILE A 604 20.57 -20.23 2.95
C ILE A 604 21.61 -21.11 3.63
N VAL A 605 22.22 -20.58 4.69
CA VAL A 605 23.26 -21.25 5.49
C VAL A 605 22.86 -21.30 6.97
N ALA A 606 23.42 -22.27 7.71
CA ALA A 606 23.19 -22.40 9.15
C ALA A 606 24.33 -21.77 9.98
N LEU A 607 23.99 -21.22 11.16
CA LEU A 607 24.91 -20.58 12.10
C LEU A 607 24.90 -21.30 13.45
N ASN A 608 26.07 -21.45 14.08
CA ASN A 608 26.14 -21.82 15.50
C ASN A 608 27.40 -21.30 16.21
N GLY A 609 27.26 -21.11 17.52
CA GLY A 609 28.30 -20.60 18.41
C GLY A 609 28.52 -19.09 18.28
N TYR A 610 29.19 -18.50 19.25
CA TYR A 610 29.56 -17.09 19.24
C TYR A 610 30.86 -16.84 20.01
N SER A 611 31.74 -16.02 19.46
CA SER A 611 32.95 -15.53 20.14
C SER A 611 33.39 -14.20 19.54
N ASN A 612 33.43 -13.16 20.37
CA ASN A 612 33.97 -11.82 20.07
C ASN A 612 33.43 -11.19 18.77
N GLY A 613 32.12 -11.30 18.52
CA GLY A 613 31.48 -10.77 17.31
C GLY A 613 31.49 -11.71 16.10
N TYR A 614 31.98 -12.95 16.25
CA TYR A 614 32.01 -13.98 15.20
C TYR A 614 31.15 -15.18 15.55
N THR A 615 30.66 -15.89 14.52
CA THR A 615 29.97 -17.19 14.58
C THR A 615 30.63 -18.17 13.62
N THR A 616 30.35 -19.47 13.76
CA THR A 616 30.66 -20.47 12.73
C THR A 616 29.48 -20.58 11.76
N VAL A 617 29.76 -20.56 10.46
CA VAL A 617 28.80 -20.78 9.38
C VAL A 617 29.00 -22.19 8.80
N TYR A 618 27.88 -22.90 8.67
CA TYR A 618 27.76 -24.23 8.07
C TYR A 618 26.96 -24.09 6.78
N ASP A 619 27.63 -24.31 5.67
CA ASP A 619 27.11 -24.01 4.33
C ASP A 619 26.73 -25.33 3.62
N PRO A 620 25.45 -25.53 3.26
CA PRO A 620 24.96 -26.78 2.69
C PRO A 620 25.49 -27.05 1.28
N TYR A 621 26.07 -26.08 0.59
CA TYR A 621 26.68 -26.27 -0.73
C TYR A 621 28.11 -26.79 -0.59
N ASN A 622 28.24 -27.94 0.07
CA ASN A 622 29.51 -28.59 0.41
C ASN A 622 30.56 -27.69 1.11
N ASN A 623 30.13 -26.70 1.91
CA ASN A 623 30.94 -25.62 2.49
C ASN A 623 31.71 -24.73 1.48
N MET A 624 31.33 -24.72 0.19
CA MET A 624 32.11 -24.08 -0.88
C MET A 624 31.82 -22.60 -1.13
N LEU A 625 30.67 -22.07 -0.69
CA LEU A 625 30.20 -20.71 -1.02
C LEU A 625 30.45 -19.71 0.12
N PHE A 626 29.99 -20.04 1.34
CA PHE A 626 30.09 -19.13 2.49
C PHE A 626 30.16 -19.88 3.83
N SER A 627 31.26 -20.61 4.05
CA SER A 627 31.49 -21.42 5.25
C SER A 627 32.46 -20.79 6.26
N GLY A 628 32.58 -21.41 7.44
CA GLY A 628 33.66 -21.14 8.41
C GLY A 628 33.38 -19.99 9.40
N ARG A 629 34.41 -19.51 10.10
CA ARG A 629 34.26 -18.43 11.09
C ARG A 629 34.06 -17.07 10.39
N ARG A 630 32.89 -16.45 10.55
CA ARG A 630 32.53 -15.15 9.94
C ARG A 630 32.06 -14.16 11.00
N SER A 631 32.20 -12.86 10.75
CA SER A 631 31.71 -11.84 11.68
C SER A 631 30.20 -11.66 11.52
N ILE A 632 29.50 -11.39 12.62
CA ILE A 632 28.06 -11.14 12.60
C ILE A 632 27.75 -9.90 11.75
N SER A 633 28.62 -8.88 11.76
CA SER A 633 28.48 -7.69 10.94
C SER A 633 28.54 -8.01 9.44
N GLN A 634 29.52 -8.83 9.00
CA GLN A 634 29.63 -9.27 7.60
C GLN A 634 28.40 -10.07 7.16
N ILE A 635 27.95 -11.03 7.98
CA ILE A 635 26.72 -11.79 7.73
C ILE A 635 25.54 -10.83 7.58
N TRP A 636 25.38 -9.88 8.51
CA TRP A 636 24.24 -8.95 8.52
C TRP A 636 24.20 -8.02 7.30
N SER A 637 25.37 -7.59 6.81
CA SER A 637 25.48 -6.80 5.58
C SER A 637 25.19 -7.58 4.28
N LEU A 638 25.18 -8.91 4.33
CA LEU A 638 24.97 -9.80 3.19
C LEU A 638 23.57 -10.44 3.18
N LEU A 639 22.64 -10.03 4.04
CA LEU A 639 21.31 -10.65 4.09
C LEU A 639 20.40 -10.17 2.95
N SER A 640 19.62 -11.07 2.34
CA SER A 640 18.66 -10.73 1.27
C SER A 640 17.30 -10.31 1.88
N TRP A 641 16.88 -9.06 1.60
CA TRP A 641 15.72 -8.40 2.26
C TRP A 641 14.54 -8.10 1.30
N LYS A 642 14.33 -8.89 0.24
CA LYS A 642 13.31 -8.59 -0.80
C LYS A 642 11.87 -8.62 -0.25
N TYR A 643 11.03 -7.81 -0.90
CA TYR A 643 9.68 -7.44 -0.51
C TYR A 643 8.57 -8.45 -0.92
N ASP A 644 8.94 -9.56 -1.58
CA ASP A 644 8.02 -10.47 -2.28
C ASP A 644 7.34 -11.53 -1.40
N ASN A 645 7.81 -11.74 -0.16
CA ASN A 645 7.13 -12.60 0.81
C ASN A 645 5.89 -11.91 1.41
N VAL A 646 4.73 -12.08 0.75
CA VAL A 646 3.43 -11.47 1.13
C VAL A 646 2.87 -11.97 2.47
N ASN A 647 3.57 -12.88 3.17
CA ASN A 647 3.26 -13.32 4.53
C ASN A 647 4.44 -13.09 5.49
N MET A 648 4.39 -11.96 6.22
CA MET A 648 5.09 -11.72 7.50
C MET A 648 6.63 -11.79 7.51
N GLY A 649 7.28 -10.99 6.64
CA GLY A 649 8.62 -10.47 6.92
C GLY A 649 9.81 -11.37 6.52
N PRO A 650 11.05 -10.86 6.67
CA PRO A 650 12.17 -11.31 5.85
C PRO A 650 12.88 -12.55 6.38
N SER A 651 13.08 -13.54 5.50
CA SER A 651 13.88 -14.78 5.66
C SER A 651 15.36 -14.56 6.04
N ALA A 652 15.78 -13.31 6.21
CA ALA A 652 17.14 -12.84 6.39
C ALA A 652 17.89 -13.52 7.55
N ALA A 653 17.28 -13.63 8.74
CA ALA A 653 17.90 -14.26 9.90
C ALA A 653 16.86 -14.85 10.87
N THR A 654 16.87 -16.18 11.06
CA THR A 654 15.95 -16.89 11.96
C THR A 654 16.72 -17.72 12.98
N ILE A 655 16.49 -17.48 14.26
CA ILE A 655 16.98 -18.29 15.39
C ILE A 655 15.99 -19.43 15.69
N PHE A 656 16.51 -20.59 16.07
CA PHE A 656 15.72 -21.76 16.45
C PHE A 656 15.98 -22.15 17.91
N MET A 657 14.90 -22.37 18.66
CA MET A 657 14.92 -22.64 20.10
C MET A 657 14.03 -23.85 20.41
N PRO A 658 14.53 -24.88 21.10
CA PRO A 658 13.71 -26.03 21.49
C PRO A 658 12.56 -25.62 22.40
N ILE A 659 11.44 -26.35 22.27
CA ILE A 659 10.22 -26.23 23.08
C ILE A 659 10.37 -27.06 24.37
#